data_AF-A0A835I561-F1
#
_entry.id   AF-A0A835I561-F1
#
_cell.length_a   1.000
_cell.length_b   1.000
_cell.length_c   1.000
_cell.angle_alpha   90.00
_cell.angle_beta   90.00
_cell.angle_gamma   90.00
#
_symmetry.space_group_name_H-M   'P 1'
#
loop_
_entity.id
_entity.type
_entity.pdbx_description
1 polymer ?
#
loop_
_entity_poly.entity_id
_entity_poly.type
_entity_poly.pdbx_seq_one_letter_code
_entity_poly.pdbx_strand_id
1 'polypeptide(L)'
;MDILRSKYEDLIAKEADIMKDLSRAEGQRKRPREQVLLWLEHVETIKNQVTGLERSREGNSTSCIANCYPRQGNSKLIIEMTEEVDRLQESSQFTEGLVILDDQFVEQFPDRPEFLAAPTLIGDSIHRTLNKILKDMINPNIGIVGIYGKGGVGKTTTMMNINNMLVATKVFDKIIWVNLSKHVSLDKVQNDIAMQMNMFLPMYEDQVSRAARLLERLKKTKKSLIILDDMWEPIPLHMVGIPLPNRYNGCKIVLTTRSWNVLWRMETNRNFKIEVLSRNEAWDLFVSKAGDNVLTPNIQPIAREMVRECDNLPILVISLAHAMRGEGKIEVWEKALEELSFSLTKIRDMEDKTLPLLKFDCNGLKDVKHLLDGPMFLNIPTLVGNSTQRTMSEILANLINPTVGIVGIYGKGGVGKTTTMMNIHNRVAKEKTFDKIIWVNLSKHWSLEKVQNDIAVQLNVELPKERFNVIRDVMLFSSLKDAKKFLIIFDDVWEPFSLKMVGIPLPNKRNGCKIVVTTRSSNVCWRMKTNKTIEIEVLSQNEAWDLFVSKCDRQVFFRAGIESIARQMVRECDHSPVLLASLGKALRFENDIKVWEKALEDLTSSLAQIQGMEEKNIRVLRLIYSSLKNESTRNCFLYSVFFPEDYLFESEELIRYWMAEEFIKEDGDMVMQIDLGFEILRELKDASMLEVFTRKGQEWLKMHDLFRDLATHILREEPEFLVKAGLGLKRTPYFWEWGYSRKISLIRNHIQILEDIEFCCPYLSTLLLQDNPLSHISSSFFFTMPAIQVLDMSYSSTTELPSSLSELTNLRVLFLQHCKSLKIIPSLENLKKLQVLNLRGTSIEELPLGTDGLVSLRSLDLSETTRLENINVGVISSLFSLEELQIQGSKFCKMDSPKVANCLKEMRCLKRLVILGLSTVGVEDHLDTIMYLQEKSLKRFTINVYGASGDFI
;
A
#
# COMPACT_ATOMS: atom_id res chain seq x y z
N MET A 1 27.40 11.50 37.51
CA MET A 1 27.71 10.13 37.03
C MET A 1 27.68 9.13 38.16
N ASP A 2 28.50 9.27 39.20
CA ASP A 2 28.54 8.27 40.28
C ASP A 2 27.18 8.15 41.02
N ILE A 3 26.48 9.29 41.17
CA ILE A 3 25.10 9.34 41.68
C ILE A 3 24.12 8.57 40.76
N LEU A 4 24.17 8.83 39.45
CA LEU A 4 23.35 8.13 38.46
C LEU A 4 23.61 6.63 38.48
N ARG A 5 24.89 6.22 38.53
CA ARG A 5 25.29 4.80 38.56
C ARG A 5 24.76 4.09 39.81
N SER A 6 24.94 4.69 40.99
CA SER A 6 24.42 4.12 42.25
C SER A 6 22.90 3.94 42.20
N LYS A 7 22.16 4.96 41.77
CA LYS A 7 20.68 4.88 41.70
C LYS A 7 20.21 3.92 40.61
N TYR A 8 20.93 3.86 39.50
CA TYR A 8 20.68 2.91 38.42
C TYR A 8 20.87 1.47 38.90
N GLU A 9 21.96 1.16 39.62
CA GLU A 9 22.18 -0.16 40.21
C GLU A 9 21.03 -0.60 41.13
N ASP A 10 20.52 0.31 41.97
CA ASP A 10 19.36 0.07 42.81
C ASP A 10 18.07 -0.18 41.99
N LEU A 11 17.88 0.54 40.87
CA LEU A 11 16.75 0.35 39.96
C LEU A 11 16.82 -1.04 39.28
N ILE A 12 17.99 -1.47 38.84
CA ILE A 12 18.21 -2.78 38.22
C ILE A 12 17.98 -3.92 39.23
N ALA A 13 18.42 -3.76 40.47
CA ALA A 13 18.13 -4.73 41.53
C ALA A 13 16.62 -4.87 41.75
N LYS A 14 15.89 -3.75 41.76
CA LYS A 14 14.44 -3.72 41.96
C LYS A 14 13.66 -4.32 40.78
N GLU A 15 14.12 -4.06 39.56
CA GLU A 15 13.60 -4.70 38.37
C GLU A 15 13.81 -6.21 38.39
N ALA A 16 14.99 -6.68 38.80
CA ALA A 16 15.28 -8.10 38.92
C ALA A 16 14.36 -8.80 39.93
N ASP A 17 14.04 -8.15 41.06
CA ASP A 17 13.08 -8.65 42.04
C ASP A 17 11.65 -8.73 41.48
N ILE A 18 11.20 -7.67 40.78
CA ILE A 18 9.89 -7.65 40.12
C ILE A 18 9.80 -8.74 39.05
N MET A 19 10.83 -8.89 38.22
CA MET A 19 10.89 -9.92 37.18
C MET A 19 10.90 -11.33 37.76
N LYS A 20 11.56 -11.54 38.90
CA LYS A 20 11.52 -12.80 39.65
C LYS A 20 10.13 -13.10 40.18
N ASP A 21 9.42 -12.11 40.69
CA ASP A 21 8.04 -12.30 41.17
C ASP A 21 7.03 -12.49 40.02
N LEU A 22 7.23 -11.83 38.87
CA LEU A 22 6.48 -12.12 37.65
C LEU A 22 6.72 -13.56 37.16
N SER A 23 7.97 -14.03 37.16
CA SER A 23 8.30 -15.41 36.78
C SER A 23 7.72 -16.47 37.73
N ARG A 24 7.53 -16.13 39.03
CA ARG A 24 6.82 -17.00 39.99
C ARG A 24 5.32 -17.07 39.72
N ALA A 25 4.75 -16.04 39.11
CA ALA A 25 3.35 -15.98 38.70
C ALA A 25 3.09 -16.64 37.32
N GLU A 26 4.14 -16.92 36.54
CA GLU A 26 4.04 -17.64 35.27
C GLU A 26 3.41 -19.04 35.47
N GLY A 27 2.43 -19.39 34.62
CA GLY A 27 1.69 -20.64 34.72
C GLY A 27 0.51 -20.64 35.70
N GLN A 28 0.24 -19.54 36.42
CA GLN A 28 -0.88 -19.44 37.37
C GLN A 28 -2.12 -18.69 36.82
N ARG A 29 -2.30 -18.63 35.48
CA ARG A 29 -3.38 -17.87 34.80
C ARG A 29 -3.47 -16.39 35.22
N LYS A 30 -2.30 -15.78 35.41
CA LYS A 30 -2.16 -14.36 35.77
C LYS A 30 -1.32 -13.67 34.70
N ARG A 31 -1.64 -12.41 34.38
CA ARG A 31 -0.78 -11.57 33.54
C ARG A 31 -0.23 -10.39 34.34
N PRO A 32 0.95 -9.84 33.98
CA PRO A 32 1.42 -8.59 34.53
C PRO A 32 0.39 -7.48 34.28
N ARG A 33 0.21 -6.57 35.26
CA ARG A 33 -0.63 -5.38 35.05
C ARG A 33 0.03 -4.44 34.05
N GLU A 34 -0.77 -3.66 33.32
CA GLU A 34 -0.27 -2.71 32.32
C GLU A 34 0.69 -1.67 32.92
N GLN A 35 0.42 -1.19 34.13
CA GLN A 35 1.33 -0.30 34.85
C GLN A 35 2.71 -0.91 35.12
N VAL A 36 2.78 -2.23 35.31
CA VAL A 36 4.05 -2.96 35.52
C VAL A 36 4.79 -3.11 34.20
N LEU A 37 4.07 -3.35 33.10
CA LEU A 37 4.65 -3.44 31.75
C LEU A 37 5.22 -2.09 31.29
N LEU A 38 4.46 -1.01 31.45
CA LEU A 38 4.91 0.36 31.17
C LEU A 38 6.15 0.73 31.99
N TRP A 39 6.17 0.34 33.26
CA TRP A 39 7.33 0.56 34.11
C TRP A 39 8.56 -0.20 33.62
N LEU A 40 8.43 -1.50 33.29
CA LEU A 40 9.54 -2.30 32.76
C LEU A 40 10.06 -1.75 31.42
N GLU A 41 9.17 -1.25 30.57
CA GLU A 41 9.55 -0.58 29.30
C GLU A 41 10.36 0.69 29.54
N HIS A 42 9.96 1.53 30.50
CA HIS A 42 10.71 2.72 30.87
C HIS A 42 12.06 2.39 31.52
N VAL A 43 12.13 1.33 32.34
CA VAL A 43 13.40 0.83 32.91
C VAL A 43 14.34 0.38 31.81
N GLU A 44 13.86 -0.36 30.81
CA GLU A 44 14.66 -0.81 29.67
C GLU A 44 15.15 0.36 28.79
N THR A 45 14.30 1.38 28.62
CA THR A 45 14.67 2.64 27.95
C THR A 45 15.84 3.32 28.67
N ILE A 46 15.76 3.43 30.00
CA ILE A 46 16.82 4.01 30.83
C ILE A 46 18.10 3.17 30.82
N LYS A 47 18.01 1.83 30.82
CA LYS A 47 19.19 0.95 30.64
C LYS A 47 19.92 1.22 29.35
N ASN A 48 19.20 1.31 28.23
CA ASN A 48 19.80 1.57 26.92
C ASN A 48 20.50 2.94 26.89
N GLN A 49 19.91 3.95 27.54
CA GLN A 49 20.52 5.27 27.67
C GLN A 49 21.77 5.25 28.57
N VAL A 50 21.72 4.59 29.75
CA VAL A 50 22.87 4.51 30.68
C VAL A 50 24.03 3.73 30.05
N THR A 51 23.74 2.58 29.42
CA THR A 51 24.76 1.78 28.73
C THR A 51 25.36 2.51 27.53
N GLY A 52 24.56 3.29 26.79
CA GLY A 52 25.05 4.17 25.73
C GLY A 52 26.01 5.24 26.26
N LEU A 53 25.69 5.86 27.40
CA LEU A 53 26.56 6.81 28.09
C LEU A 53 27.87 6.18 28.60
N GLU A 54 27.84 4.96 29.12
CA GLU A 54 29.05 4.26 29.57
C GLU A 54 29.96 3.86 28.39
N ARG A 55 29.38 3.36 27.28
CA ARG A 55 30.12 3.04 26.04
C ARG A 55 30.78 4.26 25.41
N SER A 56 30.13 5.43 25.49
CA SER A 56 30.71 6.69 25.01
C SER A 56 31.94 7.14 25.79
N ARG A 57 32.15 6.60 27.00
CA ARG A 57 33.19 7.00 27.95
C ARG A 57 34.40 6.06 27.99
N GLU A 58 34.20 4.76 27.69
CA GLU A 58 35.26 3.74 27.73
C GLU A 58 36.14 3.67 26.47
N GLY A 59 35.73 4.30 25.37
CA GLY A 59 36.58 4.63 24.23
C GLY A 59 37.57 3.56 23.74
N ASN A 60 37.10 2.62 22.92
CA ASN A 60 37.91 2.01 21.86
C ASN A 60 36.97 1.53 20.74
N SER A 61 36.82 2.31 19.68
CA SER A 61 36.18 1.85 18.44
C SER A 61 36.97 2.35 17.25
N THR A 62 37.62 1.39 16.57
CA THR A 62 38.30 1.53 15.28
C THR A 62 37.32 1.56 14.10
N SER A 63 36.14 2.14 14.27
CA SER A 63 35.20 2.41 13.17
C SER A 63 35.05 3.92 12.97
N CYS A 64 34.75 4.33 11.74
CA CYS A 64 34.71 5.73 11.27
C CYS A 64 33.71 6.67 11.99
N ILE A 65 33.12 6.23 13.11
CA ILE A 65 32.07 6.88 13.89
C ILE A 65 32.64 7.92 14.88
N ALA A 66 33.94 7.91 15.17
CA ALA A 66 34.54 8.76 16.20
C ALA A 66 34.54 10.28 15.92
N ASN A 67 34.21 10.73 14.70
CA ASN A 67 34.25 12.14 14.31
C ASN A 67 32.89 12.88 14.33
N CYS A 68 31.78 12.25 14.73
CA CYS A 68 30.44 12.83 14.56
C CYS A 68 29.74 13.32 15.84
N TYR A 69 30.39 13.32 17.02
CA TYR A 69 29.75 13.75 18.28
C TYR A 69 30.60 14.76 19.09
N PRO A 70 30.13 15.99 19.34
CA PRO A 70 30.77 16.92 20.28
C PRO A 70 30.58 16.49 21.75
N ARG A 71 31.66 16.48 22.53
CA ARG A 71 31.72 16.02 23.94
C ARG A 71 31.04 16.95 24.98
N GLN A 72 30.28 17.96 24.59
CA GLN A 72 29.78 19.01 25.51
C GLN A 72 28.35 18.81 26.06
N GLY A 73 27.61 17.77 25.65
CA GLY A 73 26.20 17.56 26.04
C GLY A 73 25.93 16.70 27.29
N ASN A 74 26.95 16.07 27.88
CA ASN A 74 26.70 14.97 28.82
C ASN A 74 26.18 15.40 30.20
N SER A 75 26.48 16.60 30.71
CA SER A 75 26.12 16.95 32.10
C SER A 75 24.62 17.11 32.32
N LYS A 76 23.89 17.69 31.36
CA LYS A 76 22.44 17.90 31.43
C LYS A 76 21.68 16.58 31.33
N LEU A 77 22.08 15.73 30.38
CA LEU A 77 21.52 14.41 30.18
C LEU A 77 21.67 13.51 31.43
N ILE A 78 22.82 13.59 32.11
CA ILE A 78 23.05 12.83 33.36
C ILE A 78 22.08 13.26 34.47
N ILE A 79 21.75 14.56 34.57
CA ILE A 79 20.81 15.07 35.57
C ILE A 79 19.39 14.58 35.24
N GLU A 80 18.95 14.76 34.00
CA GLU A 80 17.63 14.32 33.52
C GLU A 80 17.43 12.80 33.73
N MET A 81 18.45 12.00 33.44
CA MET A 81 18.42 10.56 33.69
C MET A 81 18.44 10.20 35.18
N THR A 82 19.10 10.99 36.02
CA THR A 82 19.10 10.76 37.48
C THR A 82 17.70 10.99 38.04
N GLU A 83 17.02 12.05 37.59
CA GLU A 83 15.63 12.35 37.97
C GLU A 83 14.65 11.30 37.45
N GLU A 84 14.87 10.76 36.24
CA GLU A 84 14.04 9.68 35.70
C GLU A 84 14.21 8.38 36.47
N VAL A 85 15.44 8.03 36.86
CA VAL A 85 15.71 6.87 37.72
C VAL A 85 14.99 7.03 39.07
N ASP A 86 15.01 8.22 39.67
CA ASP A 86 14.29 8.50 40.92
C ASP A 86 12.78 8.30 40.77
N ARG A 87 12.18 8.83 39.69
CA ARG A 87 10.76 8.65 39.38
C ARG A 87 10.38 7.19 39.22
N LEU A 88 11.20 6.41 38.51
CA LEU A 88 10.98 4.97 38.33
C LEU A 88 11.13 4.20 39.65
N GLN A 89 12.06 4.60 40.51
CA GLN A 89 12.19 4.01 41.84
C GLN A 89 10.96 4.26 42.71
N GLU A 90 10.36 5.44 42.66
CA GLU A 90 9.12 5.78 43.38
C GLU A 90 7.91 4.99 42.85
N SER A 91 7.76 4.88 41.52
CA SER A 91 6.61 4.22 40.89
C SER A 91 6.61 2.68 40.99
N SER A 92 7.71 2.09 41.45
CA SER A 92 7.87 0.62 41.54
C SER A 92 7.17 -0.04 42.75
N GLN A 93 6.44 0.72 43.57
CA GLN A 93 5.77 0.20 44.77
C GLN A 93 4.49 -0.62 44.49
N PHE A 94 3.94 -0.54 43.28
CA PHE A 94 2.75 -1.26 42.78
C PHE A 94 1.77 -1.74 43.86
N THR A 95 1.08 -0.79 44.51
CA THR A 95 0.20 -1.04 45.67
C THR A 95 -0.97 -1.99 45.38
N GLU A 96 -1.38 -2.12 44.11
CA GLU A 96 -2.42 -3.05 43.64
C GLU A 96 -1.89 -4.46 43.28
N GLY A 97 -0.60 -4.72 43.52
CA GLY A 97 0.09 -5.96 43.17
C GLY A 97 0.60 -5.99 41.72
N LEU A 98 1.52 -6.92 41.43
CA LEU A 98 2.23 -6.99 40.14
C LEU A 98 1.42 -7.62 39.00
N VAL A 99 0.45 -8.46 39.35
CA VAL A 99 -0.29 -9.29 38.41
C VAL A 99 -1.78 -9.20 38.68
N ILE A 100 -2.57 -9.39 37.62
CA ILE A 100 -4.03 -9.51 37.70
C ILE A 100 -4.46 -10.90 37.25
N LEU A 101 -5.49 -11.44 37.91
CA LEU A 101 -6.22 -12.60 37.43
C LEU A 101 -7.03 -12.16 36.22
N ASP A 102 -6.79 -12.80 35.08
CA ASP A 102 -7.48 -12.44 33.84
C ASP A 102 -8.34 -13.61 33.39
N ASP A 103 -9.61 -13.59 33.79
CA ASP A 103 -10.60 -14.60 33.41
C ASP A 103 -10.95 -14.55 31.92
N GLN A 104 -10.70 -13.43 31.22
CA GLN A 104 -10.84 -13.32 29.75
C GLN A 104 -9.61 -13.84 28.99
N PHE A 105 -8.44 -13.83 29.62
CA PHE A 105 -7.24 -14.53 29.12
C PHE A 105 -7.54 -16.02 28.98
N VAL A 106 -8.24 -16.64 29.95
CA VAL A 106 -8.53 -18.08 29.98
C VAL A 106 -9.41 -18.55 28.81
N GLU A 107 -10.30 -17.71 28.26
CA GLU A 107 -11.13 -18.08 27.09
C GLU A 107 -10.34 -18.12 25.77
N GLN A 108 -9.13 -17.53 25.73
CA GLN A 108 -8.22 -17.58 24.56
C GLN A 108 -7.19 -18.71 24.60
N PHE A 109 -7.07 -19.45 25.72
CA PHE A 109 -6.04 -20.48 25.90
C PHE A 109 -6.66 -21.85 26.27
N PRO A 110 -6.83 -22.76 25.30
CA PRO A 110 -7.20 -24.12 25.64
C PRO A 110 -6.05 -24.80 26.40
N ASP A 111 -6.33 -25.26 27.61
CA ASP A 111 -5.41 -26.03 28.47
C ASP A 111 -4.99 -27.40 27.89
N ARG A 112 -5.39 -27.73 26.66
CA ARG A 112 -5.15 -29.04 26.03
C ARG A 112 -4.66 -28.88 24.60
N PRO A 113 -3.75 -29.74 24.13
CA PRO A 113 -3.36 -29.74 22.74
C PRO A 113 -4.61 -30.00 21.88
N GLU A 114 -4.91 -29.06 20.99
CA GLU A 114 -6.19 -29.03 20.29
C GLU A 114 -6.33 -30.25 19.36
N PHE A 115 -7.48 -30.91 19.45
CA PHE A 115 -7.90 -31.83 18.42
C PHE A 115 -8.33 -30.99 17.21
N LEU A 116 -7.56 -31.05 16.13
CA LEU A 116 -7.78 -30.28 14.93
C LEU A 116 -8.92 -30.90 14.12
N ALA A 117 -9.74 -30.07 13.47
CA ALA A 117 -10.74 -30.54 12.52
C ALA A 117 -10.05 -31.06 11.24
N ALA A 118 -9.50 -32.29 11.31
CA ALA A 118 -8.71 -32.90 10.25
C ALA A 118 -9.64 -33.68 9.30
N PRO A 119 -9.61 -33.41 7.98
CA PRO A 119 -10.27 -34.25 7.00
C PRO A 119 -9.80 -35.70 7.08
N THR A 120 -10.74 -36.64 6.93
CA THR A 120 -10.42 -38.07 6.77
C THR A 120 -9.54 -38.26 5.54
N LEU A 121 -8.38 -38.88 5.74
CA LEU A 121 -7.46 -39.23 4.66
C LEU A 121 -7.97 -40.50 3.98
N ILE A 122 -7.90 -40.53 2.64
CA ILE A 122 -8.33 -41.65 1.81
C ILE A 122 -7.11 -42.13 1.04
N GLY A 123 -6.83 -43.44 1.12
CA GLY A 123 -5.78 -44.11 0.36
C GLY A 123 -4.75 -44.88 1.19
N ASP A 124 -4.43 -46.11 0.77
CA ASP A 124 -3.49 -46.99 1.48
C ASP A 124 -2.06 -46.45 1.48
N SER A 125 -1.69 -45.63 0.49
CA SER A 125 -0.37 -45.02 0.41
C SER A 125 -0.13 -44.02 1.56
N ILE A 126 -1.13 -43.16 1.83
CA ILE A 126 -1.00 -42.15 2.88
C ILE A 126 -1.07 -42.78 4.28
N HIS A 127 -1.90 -43.81 4.49
CA HIS A 127 -1.95 -44.55 5.74
C HIS A 127 -0.63 -45.27 6.06
N ARG A 128 0.04 -45.86 5.05
CA ARG A 128 1.38 -46.44 5.24
C ARG A 128 2.41 -45.38 5.63
N THR A 129 2.35 -44.20 5.03
CA THR A 129 3.25 -43.08 5.34
C THR A 129 3.02 -42.53 6.74
N LEU A 130 1.75 -42.31 7.13
CA LEU A 130 1.35 -41.94 8.48
C LEU A 130 1.90 -42.89 9.54
N ASN A 131 1.72 -44.20 9.34
CA ASN A 131 2.20 -45.21 10.28
C ASN A 131 3.73 -45.20 10.43
N LYS A 132 4.47 -44.90 9.37
CA LYS A 132 5.93 -44.75 9.44
C LYS A 132 6.31 -43.48 10.23
N ILE A 133 5.65 -42.35 9.96
CA ILE A 133 5.91 -41.10 10.69
C ILE A 133 5.62 -41.30 12.18
N LEU A 134 4.48 -41.90 12.55
CA LEU A 134 4.12 -42.16 13.95
C LEU A 134 5.13 -43.06 14.66
N LYS A 135 5.69 -44.08 13.99
CA LYS A 135 6.78 -44.90 14.55
C LYS A 135 8.02 -44.06 14.84
N ASP A 136 8.38 -43.15 13.95
CA ASP A 136 9.54 -42.26 14.12
C ASP A 136 9.29 -41.18 15.18
N MET A 137 8.04 -40.78 15.40
CA MET A 137 7.65 -39.89 16.50
C MET A 137 7.88 -40.51 17.88
N ILE A 138 7.90 -41.84 18.00
CA ILE A 138 8.15 -42.55 19.27
C ILE A 138 9.62 -42.97 19.41
N ASN A 139 10.39 -43.00 18.30
CA ASN A 139 11.78 -43.41 18.30
C ASN A 139 12.72 -42.35 18.95
N PRO A 140 13.43 -42.66 20.05
CA PRO A 140 14.27 -41.67 20.74
C PRO A 140 15.50 -41.20 19.96
N ASN A 141 15.90 -41.92 18.89
CA ASN A 141 17.04 -41.56 18.06
C ASN A 141 16.72 -40.59 16.91
N ILE A 142 15.44 -40.22 16.75
CA ILE A 142 14.97 -39.32 15.69
C ILE A 142 14.49 -38.03 16.33
N GLY A 143 15.21 -36.93 16.08
CA GLY A 143 14.90 -35.63 16.67
C GLY A 143 14.05 -34.74 15.77
N ILE A 144 14.41 -34.66 14.48
CA ILE A 144 13.78 -33.79 13.48
C ILE A 144 13.26 -34.63 12.32
N VAL A 145 11.96 -34.54 12.04
CA VAL A 145 11.28 -35.22 10.92
C VAL A 145 10.84 -34.20 9.88
N GLY A 146 11.23 -34.39 8.63
CA GLY A 146 10.82 -33.57 7.49
C GLY A 146 9.73 -34.23 6.66
N ILE A 147 8.70 -33.48 6.29
CA ILE A 147 7.63 -33.91 5.39
C ILE A 147 7.62 -32.98 4.17
N TYR A 148 7.80 -33.52 2.96
CA TYR A 148 7.82 -32.70 1.74
C TYR A 148 7.02 -33.28 0.59
N GLY A 149 6.71 -32.44 -0.42
CA GLY A 149 5.92 -32.84 -1.59
C GLY A 149 5.28 -31.65 -2.30
N LYS A 150 4.65 -31.89 -3.46
CA LYS A 150 4.03 -30.86 -4.32
C LYS A 150 3.01 -30.02 -3.54
N GLY A 151 2.79 -28.77 -3.96
CA GLY A 151 1.72 -27.93 -3.41
C GLY A 151 0.36 -28.62 -3.59
N GLY A 152 -0.52 -28.56 -2.58
CA GLY A 152 -1.84 -29.19 -2.67
C GLY A 152 -1.91 -30.70 -2.43
N VAL A 153 -0.78 -31.37 -2.16
CA VAL A 153 -0.71 -32.83 -1.95
C VAL A 153 -1.23 -33.31 -0.58
N GLY A 154 -1.58 -32.41 0.33
CA GLY A 154 -2.13 -32.77 1.65
C GLY A 154 -1.12 -32.92 2.80
N LYS A 155 0.04 -32.25 2.76
CA LYS A 155 1.04 -32.24 3.85
C LYS A 155 0.47 -31.77 5.18
N THR A 156 -0.10 -30.56 5.21
CA THR A 156 -0.75 -30.01 6.40
C THR A 156 -1.87 -30.93 6.89
N THR A 157 -2.72 -31.46 6.00
CA THR A 157 -3.78 -32.42 6.34
C THR A 157 -3.25 -33.71 6.99
N THR A 158 -2.12 -34.22 6.47
CA THR A 158 -1.43 -35.39 7.03
C THR A 158 -0.92 -35.07 8.44
N MET A 159 -0.31 -33.89 8.62
CA MET A 159 0.20 -33.47 9.91
C MET A 159 -0.91 -33.20 10.92
N MET A 160 -2.07 -32.68 10.51
CA MET A 160 -3.25 -32.51 11.37
C MET A 160 -3.75 -33.87 11.91
N ASN A 161 -3.81 -34.90 11.05
CA ASN A 161 -4.18 -36.25 11.46
C ASN A 161 -3.15 -36.85 12.44
N ILE A 162 -1.85 -36.66 12.19
CA ILE A 162 -0.78 -37.08 13.11
C ILE A 162 -0.93 -36.38 14.46
N ASN A 163 -1.13 -35.05 14.46
CA ASN A 163 -1.35 -34.28 15.68
C ASN A 163 -2.49 -34.88 16.50
N ASN A 164 -3.65 -35.11 15.89
CA ASN A 164 -4.81 -35.67 16.59
C ASN A 164 -4.53 -37.05 17.21
N MET A 165 -3.79 -37.91 16.50
CA MET A 165 -3.39 -39.22 17.02
C MET A 165 -2.40 -39.09 18.19
N LEU A 166 -1.45 -38.14 18.12
CA LEU A 166 -0.49 -37.87 19.20
C LEU A 166 -1.15 -37.23 20.43
N VAL A 167 -2.15 -36.37 20.22
CA VAL A 167 -3.01 -35.81 21.26
C VAL A 167 -3.78 -36.92 21.97
N ALA A 168 -4.39 -37.84 21.22
CA ALA A 168 -5.16 -38.96 21.78
C ALA A 168 -4.28 -39.93 22.59
N THR A 169 -3.06 -40.18 22.12
CA THR A 169 -2.12 -41.12 22.76
C THR A 169 -1.32 -40.49 23.91
N LYS A 170 -1.35 -39.16 24.05
CA LYS A 170 -0.64 -38.39 25.11
C LYS A 170 0.86 -38.70 25.18
N VAL A 171 1.50 -38.90 24.04
CA VAL A 171 2.94 -39.24 23.95
C VAL A 171 3.82 -38.06 24.35
N PHE A 172 3.37 -36.83 24.08
CA PHE A 172 4.04 -35.58 24.45
C PHE A 172 3.24 -34.84 25.52
N ASP A 173 3.94 -34.21 26.45
CA ASP A 173 3.33 -33.36 27.47
C ASP A 173 2.83 -32.05 26.86
N LYS A 174 3.50 -31.59 25.79
CA LYS A 174 3.14 -30.40 25.04
C LYS A 174 3.33 -30.59 23.54
N ILE A 175 2.33 -30.19 22.77
CA ILE A 175 2.42 -30.11 21.30
C ILE A 175 2.20 -28.64 20.92
N ILE A 176 3.11 -28.10 20.12
CA ILE A 176 3.15 -26.70 19.69
C ILE A 176 3.08 -26.68 18.17
N TRP A 177 2.05 -26.06 17.61
CA TRP A 177 1.85 -25.94 16.18
C TRP A 177 2.08 -24.51 15.71
N VAL A 178 3.07 -24.29 14.86
CA VAL A 178 3.42 -22.96 14.32
C VAL A 178 3.22 -22.96 12.81
N ASN A 179 2.38 -22.05 12.33
CA ASN A 179 2.15 -21.85 10.90
C ASN A 179 3.12 -20.80 10.35
N LEU A 180 4.00 -21.21 9.44
CA LEU A 180 5.01 -20.34 8.86
C LEU A 180 4.51 -19.73 7.55
N SER A 181 4.80 -18.45 7.36
CA SER A 181 4.54 -17.71 6.13
C SER A 181 5.78 -17.66 5.26
N LYS A 182 5.61 -17.34 3.96
CA LYS A 182 6.72 -17.17 3.02
C LYS A 182 7.80 -16.19 3.51
N HIS A 183 7.39 -15.14 4.21
CA HIS A 183 8.28 -14.26 4.95
C HIS A 183 8.11 -14.57 6.45
N VAL A 184 9.14 -15.15 7.05
CA VAL A 184 9.10 -15.55 8.47
C VAL A 184 9.44 -14.33 9.33
N SER A 185 8.52 -13.93 10.20
CA SER A 185 8.81 -13.01 11.30
C SER A 185 9.19 -13.82 12.54
N LEU A 186 10.44 -13.69 13.00
CA LEU A 186 10.90 -14.38 14.21
C LEU A 186 10.07 -13.99 15.43
N ASP A 187 9.69 -12.72 15.58
CA ASP A 187 8.86 -12.25 16.69
C ASP A 187 7.50 -12.96 16.73
N LYS A 188 6.89 -13.14 15.56
CA LYS A 188 5.62 -13.87 15.43
C LYS A 188 5.81 -15.34 15.80
N VAL A 189 6.85 -16.01 15.29
CA VAL A 189 7.13 -17.43 15.61
C VAL A 189 7.38 -17.60 17.11
N GLN A 190 8.19 -16.72 17.71
CA GLN A 190 8.46 -16.71 19.14
C GLN A 190 7.17 -16.49 19.96
N ASN A 191 6.32 -15.56 19.52
CA ASN A 191 5.02 -15.30 20.16
C ASN A 191 4.06 -16.49 20.01
N ASP A 192 3.96 -17.11 18.82
CA ASP A 192 3.09 -18.26 18.58
C ASP A 192 3.48 -19.44 19.49
N ILE A 193 4.79 -19.64 19.72
CA ILE A 193 5.31 -20.63 20.67
C ILE A 193 5.01 -20.20 22.11
N ALA A 194 5.27 -18.93 22.47
CA ALA A 194 5.04 -18.41 23.82
C ALA A 194 3.58 -18.53 24.25
N MET A 195 2.65 -18.13 23.37
CA MET A 195 1.21 -18.24 23.58
C MET A 195 0.82 -19.69 23.86
N GLN A 196 1.30 -20.64 23.04
CA GLN A 196 1.04 -22.05 23.27
C GLN A 196 1.70 -22.58 24.54
N MET A 197 2.79 -21.98 24.99
CA MET A 197 3.49 -22.31 26.24
C MET A 197 2.91 -21.62 27.48
N ASN A 198 1.81 -20.86 27.34
CA ASN A 198 1.22 -20.02 28.39
C ASN A 198 2.25 -19.05 28.99
N MET A 199 3.08 -18.47 28.13
CA MET A 199 4.08 -17.48 28.49
C MET A 199 3.76 -16.14 27.84
N PHE A 200 4.12 -15.07 28.54
CA PHE A 200 4.19 -13.75 27.97
C PHE A 200 5.64 -13.46 27.55
N LEU A 201 5.84 -13.04 26.31
CA LEU A 201 7.11 -12.48 25.87
C LEU A 201 6.91 -10.99 25.62
N PRO A 202 7.52 -10.12 26.44
CA PRO A 202 7.39 -8.68 26.24
C PRO A 202 7.87 -8.26 24.85
N MET A 203 7.12 -7.36 24.20
CA MET A 203 7.44 -6.93 22.84
C MET A 203 8.59 -5.89 22.79
N TYR A 204 8.95 -5.31 23.93
CA TYR A 204 10.11 -4.42 24.06
C TYR A 204 11.45 -5.17 24.20
N GLU A 205 11.42 -6.47 24.53
CA GLU A 205 12.65 -7.28 24.61
C GLU A 205 13.15 -7.65 23.21
N ASP A 206 14.47 -7.69 23.04
CA ASP A 206 15.08 -8.13 21.79
C ASP A 206 14.87 -9.63 21.52
N GLN A 207 15.04 -10.04 20.26
CA GLN A 207 14.79 -11.42 19.83
C GLN A 207 15.69 -12.46 20.53
N VAL A 208 16.90 -12.10 20.96
CA VAL A 208 17.83 -13.02 21.63
C VAL A 208 17.35 -13.27 23.05
N SER A 209 16.97 -12.21 23.77
CA SER A 209 16.38 -12.32 25.12
C SER A 209 15.09 -13.14 25.12
N ARG A 210 14.22 -12.89 24.13
CA ARG A 210 12.98 -13.65 23.91
C ARG A 210 13.25 -15.13 23.60
N ALA A 211 14.23 -15.41 22.75
CA ALA A 211 14.66 -16.77 22.45
C ALA A 211 15.21 -17.50 23.68
N ALA A 212 15.99 -16.81 24.53
CA ALA A 212 16.54 -17.38 25.75
C ALA A 212 15.42 -17.79 26.75
N ARG A 213 14.40 -16.96 26.92
CA ARG A 213 13.21 -17.27 27.75
C ARG A 213 12.46 -18.49 27.23
N LEU A 214 12.18 -18.53 25.93
CA LEU A 214 11.52 -19.67 25.28
C LEU A 214 12.32 -20.96 25.47
N LEU A 215 13.63 -20.89 25.28
CA LEU A 215 14.53 -22.03 25.44
C LEU A 215 14.51 -22.55 26.88
N GLU A 216 14.54 -21.67 27.87
CA GLU A 216 14.50 -22.06 29.28
C GLU A 216 13.17 -22.75 29.62
N ARG A 217 12.04 -22.21 29.15
CA ARG A 217 10.73 -22.81 29.37
C ARG A 217 10.57 -24.17 28.67
N LEU A 218 11.01 -24.27 27.42
CA LEU A 218 10.94 -25.51 26.65
C LEU A 218 11.80 -26.60 27.30
N LYS A 219 12.99 -26.25 27.84
CA LYS A 219 13.82 -27.20 28.62
C LYS A 219 13.15 -27.71 29.90
N LYS A 220 12.25 -26.93 30.52
CA LYS A 220 11.47 -27.37 31.69
C LYS A 220 10.33 -28.33 31.32
N THR A 221 10.04 -28.50 30.03
CA THR A 221 8.99 -29.42 29.53
C THR A 221 9.62 -30.78 29.26
N LYS A 222 9.09 -31.87 29.86
CA LYS A 222 9.73 -33.20 29.77
C LYS A 222 9.68 -33.79 28.35
N LYS A 223 8.54 -33.72 27.66
CA LYS A 223 8.38 -34.12 26.26
C LYS A 223 7.61 -33.08 25.48
N SER A 224 8.27 -32.42 24.53
CA SER A 224 7.67 -31.39 23.66
C SER A 224 7.76 -31.78 22.19
N LEU A 225 6.66 -31.59 21.46
CA LEU A 225 6.63 -31.67 20.01
C LEU A 225 6.40 -30.28 19.43
N ILE A 226 7.26 -29.85 18.51
CA ILE A 226 7.13 -28.57 17.79
C ILE A 226 6.90 -28.87 16.32
N ILE A 227 5.78 -28.40 15.80
CA ILE A 227 5.36 -28.57 14.41
C ILE A 227 5.54 -27.23 13.70
N LEU A 228 6.45 -27.18 12.73
CA LEU A 228 6.71 -26.03 11.88
C LEU A 228 6.05 -26.26 10.52
N ASP A 229 4.82 -25.80 10.34
CA ASP A 229 4.01 -26.07 9.16
C ASP A 229 4.25 -25.02 8.04
N ASP A 230 4.34 -25.51 6.80
CA ASP A 230 4.58 -24.75 5.55
C ASP A 230 5.87 -23.92 5.56
N MET A 231 7.01 -24.54 5.88
CA MET A 231 8.33 -23.92 5.80
C MET A 231 8.74 -23.61 4.36
N TRP A 232 8.94 -22.33 4.05
CA TRP A 232 9.45 -21.84 2.76
C TRP A 232 10.97 -21.70 2.74
N GLU A 233 11.56 -21.30 3.86
CA GLU A 233 13.00 -21.08 4.03
C GLU A 233 13.45 -21.70 5.38
N PRO A 234 14.71 -22.13 5.49
CA PRO A 234 15.24 -22.68 6.74
C PRO A 234 15.40 -21.59 7.80
N ILE A 235 15.03 -21.90 9.05
CA ILE A 235 15.09 -20.97 10.19
C ILE A 235 16.08 -21.52 11.22
N PRO A 236 17.05 -20.72 11.69
CA PRO A 236 17.94 -21.14 12.78
C PRO A 236 17.15 -21.34 14.09
N LEU A 237 17.01 -22.59 14.52
CA LEU A 237 16.19 -22.95 15.70
C LEU A 237 16.61 -22.23 16.99
N HIS A 238 17.90 -21.95 17.15
CA HIS A 238 18.43 -21.22 18.30
C HIS A 238 17.95 -19.76 18.37
N MET A 239 17.74 -19.09 17.22
CA MET A 239 17.19 -17.73 17.16
C MET A 239 15.70 -17.69 17.51
N VAL A 240 15.00 -18.80 17.36
CA VAL A 240 13.61 -18.95 17.82
C VAL A 240 13.54 -19.27 19.32
N GLY A 241 14.61 -19.82 19.89
CA GLY A 241 14.60 -20.36 21.25
C GLY A 241 14.14 -21.82 21.33
N ILE A 242 14.17 -22.55 20.21
CA ILE A 242 13.82 -23.97 20.17
C ILE A 242 15.05 -24.81 20.52
N PRO A 243 14.99 -25.70 21.54
CA PRO A 243 16.11 -26.59 21.85
C PRO A 243 16.32 -27.63 20.74
N LEU A 244 17.56 -27.81 20.31
CA LEU A 244 17.92 -28.89 19.39
C LEU A 244 17.54 -30.25 20.00
N PRO A 245 16.76 -31.09 19.30
CA PRO A 245 16.39 -32.42 19.76
C PRO A 245 17.60 -33.30 20.09
N ASN A 246 17.55 -33.99 21.23
CA ASN A 246 18.52 -35.01 21.57
C ASN A 246 17.86 -36.16 22.35
N ARG A 247 18.57 -37.27 22.54
CA ARG A 247 18.05 -38.49 23.18
C ARG A 247 17.60 -38.32 24.65
N TYR A 248 17.87 -37.17 25.27
CA TYR A 248 17.64 -36.91 26.69
C TYR A 248 16.65 -35.79 26.98
N ASN A 249 16.46 -34.83 26.06
CA ASN A 249 15.63 -33.64 26.31
C ASN A 249 14.15 -33.83 25.92
N GLY A 250 13.79 -34.96 25.31
CA GLY A 250 12.41 -35.28 24.94
C GLY A 250 11.78 -34.33 23.91
N CYS A 251 12.57 -33.44 23.31
CA CYS A 251 12.13 -32.50 22.28
C CYS A 251 12.14 -33.18 20.92
N LYS A 252 11.05 -33.03 20.15
CA LYS A 252 10.96 -33.45 18.74
C LYS A 252 10.44 -32.31 17.89
N ILE A 253 10.94 -32.23 16.66
CA ILE A 253 10.54 -31.23 15.69
C ILE A 253 10.01 -31.95 14.45
N VAL A 254 8.85 -31.51 13.95
CA VAL A 254 8.34 -31.92 12.65
C VAL A 254 8.19 -30.67 11.81
N LEU A 255 8.65 -30.71 10.56
CA LEU A 255 8.46 -29.60 9.65
C LEU A 255 7.92 -30.05 8.31
N THR A 256 6.97 -29.28 7.76
CA THR A 256 6.39 -29.52 6.45
C THR A 256 6.90 -28.48 5.45
N THR A 257 7.23 -28.88 4.23
CA THR A 257 7.73 -27.97 3.20
C THR A 257 7.42 -28.46 1.79
N ARG A 258 7.55 -27.60 0.79
CA ARG A 258 7.53 -27.99 -0.62
C ARG A 258 8.92 -28.37 -1.13
N SER A 259 9.97 -27.92 -0.44
CA SER A 259 11.35 -27.97 -0.92
C SER A 259 12.19 -28.98 -0.13
N TRP A 260 12.74 -29.97 -0.82
CA TRP A 260 13.71 -30.88 -0.20
C TRP A 260 14.95 -30.13 0.33
N ASN A 261 15.33 -29.03 -0.32
CA ASN A 261 16.47 -28.21 0.10
C ASN A 261 16.24 -27.58 1.49
N VAL A 262 15.00 -27.23 1.83
CA VAL A 262 14.66 -26.73 3.18
C VAL A 262 14.88 -27.84 4.22
N LEU A 263 14.45 -29.07 3.94
CA LEU A 263 14.70 -30.21 4.84
C LEU A 263 16.20 -30.45 5.06
N TRP A 264 16.98 -30.42 3.97
CA TRP A 264 18.43 -30.56 4.00
C TRP A 264 19.09 -29.50 4.89
N ARG A 265 18.75 -28.23 4.68
CA ARG A 265 19.31 -27.10 5.45
C ARG A 265 18.84 -27.05 6.90
N MET A 266 17.71 -27.69 7.22
CA MET A 266 17.21 -27.87 8.59
C MET A 266 17.77 -29.14 9.28
N GLU A 267 18.68 -29.86 8.62
CA GLU A 267 19.37 -31.04 9.16
C GLU A 267 18.42 -32.14 9.68
N THR A 268 17.30 -32.33 8.97
CA THR A 268 16.31 -33.37 9.30
C THR A 268 16.93 -34.77 9.39
N ASN A 269 16.60 -35.54 10.43
CA ASN A 269 17.08 -36.91 10.57
C ASN A 269 16.35 -37.90 9.66
N ARG A 270 15.05 -37.65 9.41
CA ARG A 270 14.21 -38.49 8.57
C ARG A 270 13.26 -37.68 7.71
N ASN A 271 13.19 -38.02 6.43
CA ASN A 271 12.36 -37.31 5.45
C ASN A 271 11.31 -38.22 4.80
N PHE A 272 10.08 -37.72 4.70
CA PHE A 272 8.95 -38.38 4.09
C PHE A 272 8.41 -37.55 2.93
N LYS A 273 8.44 -38.12 1.73
CA LYS A 273 7.79 -37.52 0.56
C LYS A 273 6.33 -37.93 0.55
N ILE A 274 5.42 -36.96 0.56
CA ILE A 274 4.01 -37.20 0.25
C ILE A 274 3.85 -37.11 -1.27
N GLU A 275 3.51 -38.25 -1.86
CA GLU A 275 3.26 -38.38 -3.29
C GLU A 275 1.83 -37.99 -3.63
N VAL A 276 1.59 -37.66 -4.90
CA VAL A 276 0.23 -37.48 -5.42
C VAL A 276 -0.54 -38.79 -5.30
N LEU A 277 -1.87 -38.72 -5.28
CA LEU A 277 -2.71 -39.91 -5.16
C LEU A 277 -2.49 -40.84 -6.37
N SER A 278 -2.65 -42.15 -6.17
CA SER A 278 -2.83 -43.03 -7.33
C SER A 278 -4.16 -42.71 -8.03
N ARG A 279 -4.29 -43.09 -9.30
CA ARG A 279 -5.53 -42.85 -10.07
C ARG A 279 -6.77 -43.43 -9.39
N ASN A 280 -6.63 -44.56 -8.71
CA ASN A 280 -7.72 -45.19 -7.98
C ASN A 280 -8.03 -44.42 -6.69
N GLU A 281 -7.02 -44.03 -5.91
CA GLU A 281 -7.22 -43.23 -4.69
C GLU A 281 -7.81 -41.84 -5.00
N ALA A 282 -7.39 -41.20 -6.11
CA ALA A 282 -7.96 -39.94 -6.58
C ALA A 282 -9.44 -40.10 -6.99
N TRP A 283 -9.77 -41.21 -7.67
CA TRP A 283 -11.14 -41.53 -8.03
C TRP A 283 -12.00 -41.80 -6.79
N ASP A 284 -11.52 -42.60 -5.84
CA ASP A 284 -12.25 -42.92 -4.61
C ASP A 284 -12.48 -41.67 -3.77
N LEU A 285 -11.48 -40.78 -3.69
CA LEU A 285 -11.62 -39.46 -3.06
C LEU A 285 -12.67 -38.61 -3.77
N PHE A 286 -12.67 -38.56 -5.10
CA PHE A 286 -13.66 -37.83 -5.89
C PHE A 286 -15.08 -38.32 -5.61
N VAL A 287 -15.32 -39.64 -5.72
CA VAL A 287 -16.63 -40.26 -5.47
C VAL A 287 -17.11 -39.96 -4.05
N SER A 288 -16.23 -40.09 -3.06
CA SER A 288 -16.58 -39.83 -1.65
C SER A 288 -17.07 -38.39 -1.38
N LYS A 289 -16.67 -37.42 -2.22
CA LYS A 289 -17.03 -36.00 -2.07
C LYS A 289 -18.15 -35.55 -3.00
N ALA A 290 -18.22 -36.11 -4.21
CA ALA A 290 -19.23 -35.78 -5.21
C ALA A 290 -20.56 -36.52 -5.00
N GLY A 291 -20.55 -37.68 -4.34
CA GLY A 291 -21.72 -38.54 -4.11
C GLY A 291 -22.05 -39.46 -5.28
N ASP A 292 -23.02 -40.37 -5.10
CA ASP A 292 -23.27 -41.52 -6.00
C ASP A 292 -23.68 -41.15 -7.43
N ASN A 293 -24.12 -39.91 -7.67
CA ASN A 293 -24.55 -39.43 -8.98
C ASN A 293 -23.45 -39.53 -10.05
N VAL A 294 -22.18 -39.52 -9.63
CA VAL A 294 -21.01 -39.65 -10.53
C VAL A 294 -20.78 -41.08 -11.00
N LEU A 295 -21.49 -42.06 -10.43
CA LEU A 295 -21.46 -43.46 -10.83
C LEU A 295 -22.46 -43.77 -11.96
N THR A 296 -23.24 -42.78 -12.41
CA THR A 296 -24.20 -42.95 -13.50
C THR A 296 -23.45 -43.35 -14.80
N PRO A 297 -23.89 -44.39 -15.54
CA PRO A 297 -23.10 -44.99 -16.64
C PRO A 297 -22.65 -44.01 -17.74
N ASN A 298 -23.41 -42.96 -17.99
CA ASN A 298 -23.11 -41.94 -19.00
C ASN A 298 -22.25 -40.77 -18.46
N ILE A 299 -22.22 -40.54 -17.14
CA ILE A 299 -21.44 -39.48 -16.47
C ILE A 299 -20.08 -39.99 -16.02
N GLN A 300 -20.02 -41.25 -15.56
CA GLN A 300 -18.83 -41.86 -14.99
C GLN A 300 -17.58 -41.79 -15.91
N PRO A 301 -17.67 -41.99 -17.24
CA PRO A 301 -16.51 -41.87 -18.13
C PRO A 301 -15.93 -40.45 -18.14
N ILE A 302 -16.79 -39.42 -18.27
CA ILE A 302 -16.40 -38.00 -18.30
C ILE A 302 -15.84 -37.58 -16.94
N ALA A 303 -16.49 -37.99 -15.84
CA ALA A 303 -16.02 -37.74 -14.50
C ALA A 303 -14.62 -38.34 -14.25
N ARG A 304 -14.35 -39.56 -14.73
CA ARG A 304 -13.03 -40.18 -14.63
C ARG A 304 -11.97 -39.43 -15.43
N GLU A 305 -12.34 -38.86 -16.57
CA GLU A 305 -11.46 -38.04 -17.39
C GLU A 305 -11.13 -36.71 -16.69
N MET A 306 -12.12 -36.01 -16.14
CA MET A 306 -11.90 -34.78 -15.38
C MET A 306 -11.03 -35.01 -14.13
N VAL A 307 -11.17 -36.16 -13.45
CA VAL A 307 -10.29 -36.52 -12.32
C VAL A 307 -8.85 -36.79 -12.79
N ARG A 308 -8.65 -37.36 -13.99
CA ARG A 308 -7.31 -37.54 -14.57
C ARG A 308 -6.63 -36.20 -14.84
N GLU A 309 -7.38 -35.20 -15.27
CA GLU A 309 -6.88 -33.84 -15.51
C GLU A 309 -6.44 -33.11 -14.23
N CYS A 310 -6.87 -33.56 -13.04
CA CYS A 310 -6.45 -32.97 -11.77
C CYS A 310 -5.02 -33.36 -11.31
N ASP A 311 -4.21 -34.00 -12.17
CA ASP A 311 -2.86 -34.53 -11.88
C ASP A 311 -2.79 -35.38 -10.58
N ASN A 312 -3.92 -36.00 -10.20
CA ASN A 312 -4.12 -36.72 -8.95
C ASN A 312 -3.78 -35.92 -7.66
N LEU A 313 -3.88 -34.59 -7.72
CA LEU A 313 -3.71 -33.72 -6.55
C LEU A 313 -5.00 -33.68 -5.71
N PRO A 314 -4.97 -34.07 -4.42
CA PRO A 314 -6.15 -34.09 -3.55
C PRO A 314 -6.93 -32.77 -3.52
N ILE A 315 -6.23 -31.62 -3.49
CA ILE A 315 -6.90 -30.31 -3.43
C ILE A 315 -7.74 -30.02 -4.68
N LEU A 316 -7.26 -30.41 -5.86
CA LEU A 316 -7.95 -30.20 -7.13
C LEU A 316 -9.11 -31.21 -7.26
N VAL A 317 -8.85 -32.47 -6.91
CA VAL A 317 -9.86 -33.53 -6.92
C VAL A 317 -11.05 -33.20 -6.00
N ILE A 318 -10.80 -32.71 -4.79
CA ILE A 318 -11.88 -32.31 -3.86
C ILE A 318 -12.63 -31.08 -4.38
N SER A 319 -11.92 -30.10 -4.92
CA SER A 319 -12.53 -28.90 -5.49
C SER A 319 -13.44 -29.23 -6.67
N LEU A 320 -12.97 -30.12 -7.56
CA LEU A 320 -13.75 -30.65 -8.67
C LEU A 320 -14.97 -31.44 -8.19
N ALA A 321 -14.79 -32.33 -7.21
CA ALA A 321 -15.87 -33.15 -6.66
C ALA A 321 -16.98 -32.31 -6.04
N HIS A 322 -16.63 -31.22 -5.34
CA HIS A 322 -17.61 -30.28 -4.81
C HIS A 322 -18.32 -29.48 -5.90
N ALA A 323 -17.59 -29.07 -6.94
CA ALA A 323 -18.17 -28.34 -8.08
C ALA A 323 -19.20 -29.18 -8.83
N MET A 324 -18.96 -30.48 -8.96
CA MET A 324 -19.83 -31.41 -9.69
C MET A 324 -20.87 -32.13 -8.80
N ARG A 325 -20.93 -31.80 -7.50
CA ARG A 325 -21.79 -32.47 -6.55
C ARG A 325 -23.27 -32.24 -6.88
N GLY A 326 -24.03 -33.32 -7.02
CA GLY A 326 -25.48 -33.26 -7.25
C GLY A 326 -25.90 -33.03 -8.70
N GLU A 327 -24.95 -32.88 -9.63
CA GLU A 327 -25.24 -32.60 -11.04
C GLU A 327 -25.53 -33.89 -11.83
N GLY A 328 -26.69 -33.95 -12.46
CA GLY A 328 -27.18 -35.13 -13.20
C GLY A 328 -27.24 -34.95 -14.71
N LYS A 329 -26.95 -33.74 -15.23
CA LYS A 329 -27.02 -33.43 -16.65
C LYS A 329 -25.66 -33.61 -17.32
N ILE A 330 -25.58 -34.54 -18.27
CA ILE A 330 -24.33 -34.88 -18.97
C ILE A 330 -23.72 -33.68 -19.71
N GLU A 331 -24.54 -32.76 -20.23
CA GLU A 331 -24.07 -31.59 -20.98
C GLU A 331 -23.22 -30.65 -20.10
N VAL A 332 -23.49 -30.62 -18.79
CA VAL A 332 -22.71 -29.85 -17.82
C VAL A 332 -21.35 -30.50 -17.56
N TRP A 333 -21.29 -31.83 -17.57
CA TRP A 333 -20.03 -32.57 -17.41
C TRP A 333 -19.13 -32.45 -18.64
N GLU A 334 -19.69 -32.54 -19.85
CA GLU A 334 -18.96 -32.35 -21.11
C GLU A 334 -18.36 -30.94 -21.20
N LYS A 335 -19.18 -29.92 -20.94
CA LYS A 335 -18.72 -28.53 -20.94
C LYS A 335 -17.66 -28.26 -19.87
N ALA A 336 -17.82 -28.83 -18.68
CA ALA A 336 -16.84 -28.66 -17.61
C ALA A 336 -15.50 -29.35 -17.94
N LEU A 337 -15.52 -30.47 -18.66
CA LEU A 337 -14.30 -31.13 -19.15
C LEU A 337 -13.61 -30.30 -20.25
N GLU A 338 -14.36 -29.68 -21.17
CA GLU A 338 -13.81 -28.76 -22.18
C GLU A 338 -13.14 -27.54 -21.52
N GLU A 339 -13.79 -26.91 -20.54
CA GLU A 339 -13.23 -25.77 -19.82
C GLU A 339 -12.00 -26.15 -18.98
N LEU A 340 -12.00 -27.34 -18.37
CA LEU A 340 -10.89 -27.86 -17.58
C LEU A 340 -9.67 -28.18 -18.45
N SER A 341 -9.87 -28.85 -19.59
CA SER A 341 -8.80 -29.19 -20.54
C SER A 341 -8.19 -27.93 -21.20
N PHE A 342 -9.01 -26.92 -21.50
CA PHE A 342 -8.55 -25.63 -22.02
C PHE A 342 -7.78 -24.80 -20.96
N SER A 343 -8.14 -24.92 -19.68
CA SER A 343 -7.48 -24.19 -18.60
C SER A 343 -6.14 -24.81 -18.21
N LEU A 344 -6.02 -26.14 -18.24
CA LEU A 344 -4.79 -26.86 -17.86
C LEU A 344 -3.72 -26.86 -18.95
N THR A 345 -4.11 -26.76 -20.22
CA THR A 345 -3.16 -26.52 -21.33
C THR A 345 -2.43 -25.18 -21.18
N LYS A 346 -3.03 -24.17 -20.57
CA LYS A 346 -2.36 -22.91 -20.19
C LYS A 346 -1.50 -23.01 -18.93
N ILE A 347 -1.77 -23.96 -18.03
CA ILE A 347 -1.08 -24.07 -16.73
C ILE A 347 0.15 -24.99 -16.82
N ARG A 348 0.15 -26.00 -17.69
CA ARG A 348 1.30 -26.91 -17.90
C ARG A 348 2.54 -26.20 -18.49
N ASP A 349 2.36 -25.04 -19.11
CA ASP A 349 3.46 -24.18 -19.57
C ASP A 349 4.05 -23.26 -18.48
N MET A 350 3.51 -23.30 -17.25
CA MET A 350 3.90 -22.41 -16.13
C MET A 350 4.57 -23.13 -14.94
N GLU A 351 4.98 -24.41 -15.07
CA GLU A 351 5.50 -25.23 -13.97
C GLU A 351 6.91 -24.86 -13.44
N ASP A 352 7.28 -23.58 -13.36
CA ASP A 352 8.47 -23.20 -12.59
C ASP A 352 8.43 -21.92 -11.75
N LYS A 353 7.39 -21.07 -11.78
CA LYS A 353 7.36 -19.88 -10.91
C LYS A 353 5.98 -19.52 -10.36
N THR A 354 5.87 -19.70 -9.05
CA THR A 354 5.10 -18.89 -8.08
C THR A 354 3.57 -18.82 -8.16
N LEU A 355 2.92 -19.19 -7.06
CA LEU A 355 1.56 -18.76 -6.69
C LEU A 355 1.50 -18.53 -5.16
N PRO A 356 1.42 -17.27 -4.69
CA PRO A 356 1.08 -16.96 -3.29
C PRO A 356 -0.34 -16.41 -3.20
N LEU A 357 -1.19 -17.07 -2.41
CA LEU A 357 -2.48 -16.55 -1.96
C LEU A 357 -2.30 -15.83 -0.61
N LEU A 358 -2.78 -14.59 -0.56
CA LEU A 358 -2.64 -13.59 0.51
C LEU A 358 -3.67 -13.76 1.64
N LYS A 359 -3.26 -13.37 2.85
CA LYS A 359 -4.09 -12.69 3.86
C LYS A 359 -3.18 -11.72 4.61
N PHE A 360 -3.40 -10.41 4.49
CA PHE A 360 -2.88 -9.43 5.44
C PHE A 360 -3.74 -8.16 5.47
N ASP A 361 -3.73 -7.54 6.65
CA ASP A 361 -4.63 -6.56 7.24
C ASP A 361 -4.05 -5.12 7.13
N CYS A 362 -4.85 -4.14 6.69
CA CYS A 362 -4.41 -2.77 6.37
C CYS A 362 -5.29 -1.70 7.04
N ASN A 363 -4.66 -0.83 7.85
CA ASN A 363 -5.24 0.34 8.51
C ASN A 363 -4.46 1.60 8.19
N GLY A 364 -5.11 2.65 7.69
CA GLY A 364 -4.60 4.04 7.81
C GLY A 364 -4.69 4.97 6.59
N LEU A 365 -5.87 5.49 6.25
CA LEU A 365 -5.93 6.78 5.55
C LEU A 365 -6.99 7.65 6.20
N LYS A 366 -6.53 8.64 6.97
CA LYS A 366 -7.32 9.78 7.43
C LYS A 366 -6.71 11.02 6.79
N ASP A 367 -7.61 11.93 6.42
CA ASP A 367 -7.35 13.30 5.97
C ASP A 367 -7.29 13.55 4.45
N VAL A 368 -8.32 13.08 3.73
CA VAL A 368 -8.83 13.76 2.51
C VAL A 368 -10.18 14.48 2.79
N LYS A 369 -10.53 14.63 4.08
CA LYS A 369 -11.87 15.02 4.56
C LYS A 369 -12.36 16.40 4.10
N HIS A 370 -11.48 17.32 3.71
CA HIS A 370 -11.88 18.68 3.29
C HIS A 370 -11.95 18.89 1.77
N LEU A 371 -11.42 17.96 0.96
CA LEU A 371 -11.37 18.08 -0.50
C LEU A 371 -12.51 17.33 -1.22
N LEU A 372 -13.31 16.55 -0.48
CA LEU A 372 -14.22 15.57 -1.06
C LEU A 372 -15.73 15.88 -0.91
N ASP A 373 -16.11 17.14 -0.72
CA ASP A 373 -17.53 17.55 -0.78
C ASP A 373 -17.96 17.84 -2.23
N GLY A 374 -19.03 17.20 -2.72
CA GLY A 374 -19.73 17.53 -3.99
C GLY A 374 -19.61 16.48 -5.11
N PRO A 375 -20.61 16.33 -6.00
CA PRO A 375 -20.61 15.32 -7.07
C PRO A 375 -19.49 15.59 -8.09
N MET A 376 -18.78 14.53 -8.48
CA MET A 376 -17.71 14.56 -9.48
C MET A 376 -18.34 14.53 -10.88
N PHE A 377 -18.12 15.57 -11.70
CA PHE A 377 -18.55 15.56 -13.09
C PHE A 377 -17.39 15.06 -13.95
N LEU A 378 -17.56 13.90 -14.56
CA LEU A 378 -16.49 13.24 -15.29
C LEU A 378 -16.35 13.94 -16.65
N ASN A 379 -15.13 14.32 -17.05
CA ASN A 379 -14.89 14.94 -18.36
C ASN A 379 -14.58 13.80 -19.34
N ILE A 380 -15.57 13.36 -20.12
CA ILE A 380 -15.50 12.03 -20.75
C ILE A 380 -15.29 12.17 -22.26
N PRO A 381 -14.41 11.34 -22.87
CA PRO A 381 -14.33 11.22 -24.31
C PRO A 381 -15.69 10.84 -24.92
N THR A 382 -16.03 11.44 -26.06
CA THR A 382 -17.20 11.04 -26.85
C THR A 382 -17.10 9.56 -27.19
N LEU A 383 -18.04 8.75 -26.71
CA LEU A 383 -18.14 7.34 -27.06
C LEU A 383 -18.54 7.21 -28.55
N VAL A 384 -17.73 6.49 -29.31
CA VAL A 384 -17.96 6.18 -30.73
C VAL A 384 -18.36 4.71 -30.84
N GLY A 385 -19.31 4.39 -31.73
CA GLY A 385 -19.76 3.03 -31.99
C GLY A 385 -21.23 2.78 -31.63
N ASN A 386 -21.93 2.11 -32.54
CA ASN A 386 -23.33 1.73 -32.35
C ASN A 386 -23.45 0.65 -31.28
N SER A 387 -22.44 -0.22 -31.15
CA SER A 387 -22.31 -1.22 -30.09
C SER A 387 -22.32 -0.56 -28.71
N THR A 388 -21.42 0.41 -28.48
CA THR A 388 -21.31 1.15 -27.20
C THR A 388 -22.61 1.85 -26.80
N GLN A 389 -23.30 2.49 -27.76
CA GLN A 389 -24.59 3.15 -27.50
C GLN A 389 -25.70 2.18 -27.12
N ARG A 390 -25.74 0.99 -27.76
CA ARG A 390 -26.67 -0.08 -27.39
C ARG A 390 -26.38 -0.58 -25.97
N THR A 391 -25.12 -0.84 -25.65
CA THR A 391 -24.72 -1.31 -24.31
C THR A 391 -25.06 -0.28 -23.23
N MET A 392 -24.78 1.01 -23.47
CA MET A 392 -25.22 2.08 -22.57
C MET A 392 -26.74 2.08 -22.36
N SER A 393 -27.51 1.93 -23.44
CA SER A 393 -28.97 1.89 -23.37
C SER A 393 -29.47 0.68 -22.58
N GLU A 394 -28.83 -0.48 -22.74
CA GLU A 394 -29.11 -1.67 -21.95
C GLU A 394 -28.80 -1.47 -20.46
N ILE A 395 -27.65 -0.89 -20.12
CA ILE A 395 -27.29 -0.62 -18.71
C ILE A 395 -28.31 0.37 -18.10
N LEU A 396 -28.64 1.46 -18.79
CA LEU A 396 -29.63 2.44 -18.32
C LEU A 396 -31.01 1.81 -18.11
N ALA A 397 -31.46 0.96 -19.03
CA ALA A 397 -32.73 0.23 -18.88
C ALA A 397 -32.73 -0.66 -17.63
N ASN A 398 -31.61 -1.35 -17.35
CA ASN A 398 -31.46 -2.19 -16.16
C ASN A 398 -31.36 -1.37 -14.86
N LEU A 399 -30.75 -0.18 -14.90
CA LEU A 399 -30.71 0.73 -13.75
C LEU A 399 -32.11 1.23 -13.36
N ILE A 400 -33.02 1.41 -14.33
CA ILE A 400 -34.40 1.82 -14.07
C ILE A 400 -35.30 0.63 -13.69
N ASN A 401 -34.97 -0.60 -14.12
CA ASN A 401 -35.80 -1.79 -13.88
C ASN A 401 -35.89 -2.16 -12.37
N PRO A 402 -37.08 -2.19 -11.75
CA PRO A 402 -37.24 -2.46 -10.32
C PRO A 402 -36.88 -3.90 -9.89
N THR A 403 -36.75 -4.85 -10.82
CA THR A 403 -36.37 -6.25 -10.50
C THR A 403 -34.87 -6.49 -10.52
N VAL A 404 -34.08 -5.53 -11.00
CA VAL A 404 -32.63 -5.65 -11.13
C VAL A 404 -31.96 -4.82 -10.03
N GLY A 405 -31.37 -5.47 -9.04
CA GLY A 405 -30.69 -4.78 -7.94
C GLY A 405 -29.21 -4.50 -8.22
N ILE A 406 -28.51 -5.51 -8.72
CA ILE A 406 -27.07 -5.49 -8.99
C ILE A 406 -26.83 -5.77 -10.47
N VAL A 407 -26.14 -4.87 -11.16
CA VAL A 407 -25.72 -5.02 -12.56
C VAL A 407 -24.21 -5.29 -12.58
N GLY A 408 -23.81 -6.42 -13.17
CA GLY A 408 -22.42 -6.74 -13.44
C GLY A 408 -22.04 -6.34 -14.85
N ILE A 409 -20.95 -5.61 -15.01
CA ILE A 409 -20.39 -5.20 -16.30
C ILE A 409 -18.99 -5.82 -16.40
N TYR A 410 -18.77 -6.66 -17.39
CA TYR A 410 -17.45 -7.27 -17.60
C TYR A 410 -16.96 -7.12 -19.03
N GLY A 411 -15.66 -7.30 -19.23
CA GLY A 411 -15.02 -7.20 -20.54
C GLY A 411 -13.50 -7.03 -20.42
N LYS A 412 -12.79 -7.12 -21.55
CA LYS A 412 -11.33 -7.06 -21.61
C LYS A 412 -10.77 -5.74 -21.04
N GLY A 413 -9.51 -5.74 -20.59
CA GLY A 413 -8.82 -4.52 -20.16
C GLY A 413 -8.79 -3.48 -21.30
N GLY A 414 -9.00 -2.20 -20.98
CA GLY A 414 -8.99 -1.11 -21.99
C GLY A 414 -10.24 -0.98 -22.87
N VAL A 415 -11.22 -1.88 -22.77
CA VAL A 415 -12.45 -1.88 -23.63
C VAL A 415 -13.42 -0.71 -23.35
N GLY A 416 -13.12 0.15 -22.38
CA GLY A 416 -13.96 1.33 -22.07
C GLY A 416 -15.08 1.08 -21.06
N LYS A 417 -14.96 0.09 -20.17
CA LYS A 417 -15.93 -0.16 -19.07
C LYS A 417 -16.12 1.07 -18.19
N THR A 418 -15.01 1.60 -17.66
CA THR A 418 -14.96 2.80 -16.86
C THR A 418 -15.58 3.97 -17.62
N THR A 419 -15.12 4.26 -18.84
CA THR A 419 -15.65 5.33 -19.71
C THR A 419 -17.15 5.23 -19.97
N THR A 420 -17.67 4.02 -20.18
CA THR A 420 -19.10 3.74 -20.34
C THR A 420 -19.86 4.08 -19.06
N MET A 421 -19.35 3.64 -17.91
CA MET A 421 -19.96 3.95 -16.61
C MET A 421 -19.86 5.42 -16.24
N MET A 422 -18.80 6.13 -16.64
CA MET A 422 -18.71 7.58 -16.45
C MET A 422 -19.82 8.30 -17.21
N ASN A 423 -20.09 7.89 -18.47
CA ASN A 423 -21.15 8.51 -19.26
C ASN A 423 -22.53 8.25 -18.65
N ILE A 424 -22.74 7.03 -18.14
CA ILE A 424 -23.96 6.67 -17.43
C ILE A 424 -24.09 7.49 -16.15
N HIS A 425 -23.03 7.59 -15.34
CA HIS A 425 -22.97 8.41 -14.14
C HIS A 425 -23.41 9.86 -14.43
N ASN A 426 -22.77 10.52 -15.40
CA ASN A 426 -23.08 11.89 -15.76
C ASN A 426 -24.53 12.05 -16.23
N ARG A 427 -25.03 11.09 -17.01
CA ARG A 427 -26.42 11.11 -17.49
C ARG A 427 -27.42 10.96 -16.34
N VAL A 428 -27.25 9.97 -15.46
CA VAL A 428 -28.17 9.75 -14.33
C VAL A 428 -28.06 10.84 -13.27
N ALA A 429 -26.89 11.48 -13.12
CA ALA A 429 -26.70 12.66 -12.28
C ALA A 429 -27.45 13.87 -12.85
N LYS A 430 -27.34 14.13 -14.17
CA LYS A 430 -28.04 15.22 -14.86
C LYS A 430 -29.55 15.05 -14.85
N GLU A 431 -30.02 13.82 -15.09
CA GLU A 431 -31.43 13.44 -15.06
C GLU A 431 -31.99 13.35 -13.63
N LYS A 432 -31.14 13.46 -12.59
CA LYS A 432 -31.49 13.31 -11.17
C LYS A 432 -32.24 12.00 -10.88
N THR A 433 -31.81 10.91 -11.53
CA THR A 433 -32.45 9.60 -11.43
C THR A 433 -32.27 8.96 -10.06
N PHE A 434 -31.21 9.32 -9.34
CA PHE A 434 -30.87 8.87 -7.99
C PHE A 434 -30.62 10.09 -7.09
N ASP A 435 -30.99 10.00 -5.82
CA ASP A 435 -30.75 11.05 -4.82
C ASP A 435 -29.25 11.15 -4.48
N LYS A 436 -28.56 10.00 -4.48
CA LYS A 436 -27.13 9.88 -4.25
C LYS A 436 -26.52 8.89 -5.24
N ILE A 437 -25.37 9.26 -5.79
CA ILE A 437 -24.55 8.39 -6.64
C ILE A 437 -23.17 8.35 -6.01
N ILE A 438 -22.69 7.14 -5.73
CA ILE A 438 -21.45 6.87 -5.00
C ILE A 438 -20.54 6.07 -5.92
N TRP A 439 -19.35 6.57 -6.20
CA TRP A 439 -18.36 5.93 -7.06
C TRP A 439 -17.17 5.46 -6.23
N VAL A 440 -16.83 4.17 -6.28
CA VAL A 440 -15.75 3.55 -5.51
C VAL A 440 -14.79 2.84 -6.45
N ASN A 441 -13.53 3.29 -6.49
CA ASN A 441 -12.47 2.64 -7.26
C ASN A 441 -11.79 1.55 -6.42
N LEU A 442 -11.74 0.32 -6.94
CA LEU A 442 -11.09 -0.80 -6.30
C LEU A 442 -9.79 -1.12 -7.01
N SER A 443 -8.66 -0.90 -6.32
CA SER A 443 -7.37 -1.36 -6.81
C SER A 443 -7.17 -2.85 -6.53
N LYS A 444 -6.14 -3.45 -7.14
CA LYS A 444 -5.77 -4.86 -6.92
C LYS A 444 -5.53 -5.20 -5.44
N HIS A 445 -5.16 -4.21 -4.63
CA HIS A 445 -4.89 -4.33 -3.20
C HIS A 445 -5.89 -3.54 -2.35
N TRP A 446 -7.20 -3.71 -2.59
CA TRP A 446 -8.24 -3.02 -1.83
C TRP A 446 -8.34 -3.49 -0.36
N SER A 447 -8.81 -2.62 0.53
CA SER A 447 -9.14 -2.96 1.93
C SER A 447 -10.57 -2.54 2.27
N LEU A 448 -11.21 -3.28 3.19
CA LEU A 448 -12.57 -2.99 3.64
C LEU A 448 -12.70 -1.58 4.22
N GLU A 449 -11.71 -1.16 5.02
CA GLU A 449 -11.70 0.17 5.63
C GLU A 449 -11.66 1.27 4.56
N LYS A 450 -10.83 1.10 3.52
CA LYS A 450 -10.74 2.05 2.39
C LYS A 450 -12.09 2.19 1.71
N VAL A 451 -12.73 1.08 1.34
CA VAL A 451 -14.04 1.09 0.69
C VAL A 451 -15.09 1.77 1.56
N GLN A 452 -15.11 1.46 2.87
CA GLN A 452 -16.02 2.12 3.81
C GLN A 452 -15.76 3.63 3.90
N ASN A 453 -14.50 4.05 3.94
CA ASN A 453 -14.13 5.47 3.95
C ASN A 453 -14.53 6.16 2.65
N ASP A 454 -14.27 5.56 1.49
CA ASP A 454 -14.63 6.12 0.17
C ASP A 454 -16.14 6.35 0.05
N ILE A 455 -16.95 5.44 0.60
CA ILE A 455 -18.41 5.57 0.68
C ILE A 455 -18.79 6.64 1.71
N ALA A 456 -18.23 6.57 2.92
CA ALA A 456 -18.55 7.49 4.01
C ALA A 456 -18.33 8.94 3.62
N VAL A 457 -17.22 9.20 2.93
CA VAL A 457 -16.88 10.53 2.45
C VAL A 457 -17.93 11.04 1.46
N GLN A 458 -18.38 10.24 0.51
CA GLN A 458 -19.41 10.66 -0.46
C GLN A 458 -20.80 10.81 0.17
N LEU A 459 -21.00 10.19 1.34
CA LEU A 459 -22.20 10.34 2.17
C LEU A 459 -22.11 11.47 3.20
N ASN A 460 -20.95 12.10 3.37
CA ASN A 460 -20.65 13.05 4.46
C ASN A 460 -20.86 12.45 5.87
N VAL A 461 -20.41 11.21 6.06
CA VAL A 461 -20.51 10.47 7.33
C VAL A 461 -19.13 10.35 7.95
N GLU A 462 -19.00 10.71 9.23
CA GLU A 462 -17.78 10.46 9.98
C GLU A 462 -17.81 9.07 10.63
N LEU A 463 -16.95 8.16 10.17
CA LEU A 463 -16.82 6.85 10.77
C LEU A 463 -15.81 6.84 11.94
N PRO A 464 -16.09 6.07 13.02
CA PRO A 464 -15.21 6.01 14.19
C PRO A 464 -13.84 5.43 13.86
N LYS A 465 -12.85 5.88 14.64
CA LYS A 465 -11.41 5.58 14.46
C LYS A 465 -10.99 4.19 14.96
N GLU A 466 -11.82 3.54 15.77
CA GLU A 466 -11.51 2.31 16.53
C GLU A 466 -11.92 1.01 15.79
N ARG A 467 -11.30 -0.11 16.18
CA ARG A 467 -11.40 -1.46 15.55
C ARG A 467 -12.75 -2.16 15.74
N PHE A 468 -13.86 -1.46 15.58
CA PHE A 468 -15.18 -2.08 15.55
C PHE A 468 -15.76 -1.96 14.13
N ASN A 469 -15.39 -2.89 13.25
CA ASN A 469 -15.97 -2.99 11.89
C ASN A 469 -17.50 -3.02 11.93
N VAL A 470 -18.09 -3.55 13.01
CA VAL A 470 -19.53 -3.64 13.30
C VAL A 470 -20.19 -2.29 13.61
N ILE A 471 -19.43 -1.25 13.98
CA ILE A 471 -19.99 0.10 14.16
C ILE A 471 -19.98 0.84 12.82
N ARG A 472 -18.91 0.66 12.04
CA ARG A 472 -18.70 1.33 10.75
C ARG A 472 -19.72 0.87 9.70
N ASP A 473 -19.95 -0.44 9.60
CA ASP A 473 -20.95 -1.00 8.70
C ASP A 473 -22.38 -0.55 9.08
N VAL A 474 -22.72 -0.49 10.36
CA VAL A 474 -24.03 -0.02 10.87
C VAL A 474 -24.25 1.46 10.56
N MET A 475 -23.22 2.30 10.73
CA MET A 475 -23.31 3.73 10.39
C MET A 475 -23.52 3.97 8.90
N LEU A 476 -22.76 3.28 8.05
CA LEU A 476 -22.94 3.33 6.60
C LEU A 476 -24.32 2.81 6.18
N PHE A 477 -24.74 1.70 6.77
CA PHE A 477 -26.04 1.11 6.49
C PHE A 477 -27.18 2.06 6.83
N SER A 478 -27.11 2.73 7.98
CA SER A 478 -28.11 3.69 8.42
C SER A 478 -28.15 4.90 7.46
N SER A 479 -26.98 5.45 7.14
CA SER A 479 -26.85 6.62 6.25
C SER A 479 -27.33 6.34 4.83
N LEU A 480 -27.04 5.14 4.30
CA LEU A 480 -27.52 4.70 2.99
C LEU A 480 -29.03 4.46 2.97
N LYS A 481 -29.61 4.01 4.09
CA LYS A 481 -31.06 3.79 4.21
C LYS A 481 -31.84 5.10 4.19
N ASP A 482 -31.25 6.20 4.68
CA ASP A 482 -31.85 7.53 4.65
C ASP A 482 -31.87 8.12 3.22
N ALA A 483 -30.92 7.73 2.38
CA ALA A 483 -30.94 8.02 0.94
C ALA A 483 -32.03 7.16 0.28
N LYS A 484 -33.23 7.72 0.06
CA LYS A 484 -34.40 6.97 -0.46
C LYS A 484 -34.10 6.17 -1.74
N LYS A 485 -33.29 6.72 -2.65
CA LYS A 485 -32.85 6.05 -3.88
C LYS A 485 -31.39 6.39 -4.19
N PHE A 486 -30.51 5.39 -4.15
CA PHE A 486 -29.07 5.59 -4.37
C PHE A 486 -28.46 4.54 -5.31
N LEU A 487 -27.39 4.95 -5.98
CA LEU A 487 -26.58 4.12 -6.87
C LEU A 487 -25.15 4.03 -6.32
N ILE A 488 -24.62 2.81 -6.16
CA ILE A 488 -23.21 2.57 -5.87
C ILE A 488 -22.56 1.93 -7.09
N ILE A 489 -21.47 2.53 -7.58
CA ILE A 489 -20.66 2.03 -8.69
C ILE A 489 -19.33 1.57 -8.10
N PHE A 490 -19.08 0.27 -8.13
CA PHE A 490 -17.78 -0.32 -7.84
C PHE A 490 -17.02 -0.52 -9.14
N ASP A 491 -16.00 0.31 -9.36
CA ASP A 491 -15.17 0.27 -10.57
C ASP A 491 -13.93 -0.61 -10.36
N ASP A 492 -13.60 -1.39 -11.39
CA ASP A 492 -12.47 -2.33 -11.51
C ASP A 492 -12.36 -3.38 -10.38
N VAL A 493 -13.44 -4.12 -10.11
CA VAL A 493 -13.46 -5.15 -9.06
C VAL A 493 -12.62 -6.37 -9.44
N TRP A 494 -11.52 -6.58 -8.73
CA TRP A 494 -10.60 -7.72 -8.93
C TRP A 494 -11.08 -9.00 -8.24
N GLU A 495 -11.62 -8.89 -7.04
CA GLU A 495 -12.10 -10.03 -6.23
C GLU A 495 -13.46 -9.73 -5.61
N PRO A 496 -14.36 -10.73 -5.48
CA PRO A 496 -15.69 -10.50 -4.91
C PRO A 496 -15.62 -10.31 -3.39
N PHE A 497 -16.47 -9.43 -2.87
CA PHE A 497 -16.54 -9.11 -1.45
C PHE A 497 -17.98 -8.97 -0.94
N SER A 498 -18.14 -9.01 0.38
CA SER A 498 -19.46 -8.95 1.01
C SER A 498 -19.93 -7.50 1.16
N LEU A 499 -20.97 -7.12 0.40
CA LEU A 499 -21.66 -5.83 0.56
C LEU A 499 -22.14 -5.60 2.00
N LYS A 500 -22.57 -6.68 2.69
CA LYS A 500 -23.00 -6.60 4.09
C LYS A 500 -21.85 -6.20 5.00
N MET A 501 -20.63 -6.72 4.80
CA MET A 501 -19.46 -6.35 5.60
C MET A 501 -19.06 -4.89 5.42
N VAL A 502 -19.35 -4.31 4.25
CA VAL A 502 -19.13 -2.88 3.99
C VAL A 502 -20.16 -2.03 4.74
N GLY A 503 -21.37 -2.53 4.97
CA GLY A 503 -22.49 -1.75 5.49
C GLY A 503 -23.49 -1.34 4.39
N ILE A 504 -23.48 -2.02 3.25
CA ILE A 504 -24.38 -1.69 2.13
C ILE A 504 -25.62 -2.60 2.22
N PRO A 505 -26.84 -2.05 2.24
CA PRO A 505 -28.04 -2.86 2.20
C PRO A 505 -28.17 -3.57 0.84
N LEU A 506 -28.51 -4.85 0.87
CA LEU A 506 -28.79 -5.59 -0.37
C LEU A 506 -29.97 -4.94 -1.12
N PRO A 507 -29.85 -4.75 -2.44
CA PRO A 507 -30.94 -4.23 -3.26
C PRO A 507 -32.25 -5.02 -3.08
N ASN A 508 -33.36 -4.32 -2.92
CA ASN A 508 -34.70 -4.91 -2.90
C ASN A 508 -35.73 -3.95 -3.51
N LYS A 509 -36.95 -4.45 -3.75
CA LYS A 509 -38.02 -3.68 -4.42
C LYS A 509 -38.45 -2.39 -3.69
N ARG A 510 -38.05 -2.20 -2.42
CA ARG A 510 -38.53 -1.13 -1.54
C ARG A 510 -37.45 -0.13 -1.13
N ASN A 511 -36.17 -0.45 -1.26
CA ASN A 511 -35.08 0.38 -0.74
C ASN A 511 -34.38 1.27 -1.76
N GLY A 512 -34.80 1.24 -3.04
CA GLY A 512 -34.25 2.11 -4.08
C GLY A 512 -32.74 1.94 -4.36
N CYS A 513 -32.10 0.90 -3.80
CA CYS A 513 -30.68 0.63 -3.90
C CYS A 513 -30.35 -0.03 -5.23
N LYS A 514 -29.40 0.55 -5.95
CA LYS A 514 -28.81 -0.01 -7.17
C LYS A 514 -27.31 -0.12 -7.02
N ILE A 515 -26.75 -1.24 -7.49
CA ILE A 515 -25.31 -1.47 -7.46
C ILE A 515 -24.83 -1.84 -8.85
N VAL A 516 -23.76 -1.21 -9.30
CA VAL A 516 -23.03 -1.58 -10.51
C VAL A 516 -21.64 -2.06 -10.11
N VAL A 517 -21.20 -3.16 -10.72
CA VAL A 517 -19.86 -3.73 -10.54
C VAL A 517 -19.22 -3.81 -11.92
N THR A 518 -18.14 -3.08 -12.15
CA THR A 518 -17.32 -3.27 -13.35
C THR A 518 -16.14 -4.20 -13.02
N THR A 519 -15.77 -5.09 -13.93
CA THR A 519 -14.67 -6.05 -13.70
C THR A 519 -14.09 -6.57 -15.01
N ARG A 520 -12.90 -7.16 -14.96
CA ARG A 520 -12.33 -7.91 -16.09
C ARG A 520 -12.83 -9.36 -16.15
N SER A 521 -13.51 -9.84 -15.12
CA SER A 521 -13.88 -11.26 -14.97
C SER A 521 -15.38 -11.47 -14.78
N SER A 522 -16.02 -12.21 -15.69
CA SER A 522 -17.42 -12.62 -15.54
C SER A 522 -17.67 -13.42 -14.25
N ASN A 523 -16.66 -14.17 -13.78
CA ASN A 523 -16.73 -14.92 -12.52
C ASN A 523 -16.89 -13.99 -11.30
N VAL A 524 -16.28 -12.80 -11.31
CA VAL A 524 -16.48 -11.80 -10.25
C VAL A 524 -17.94 -11.33 -10.24
N CYS A 525 -18.54 -11.07 -11.40
CA CYS A 525 -19.97 -10.73 -11.48
C CYS A 525 -20.87 -11.84 -10.91
N TRP A 526 -20.56 -13.11 -11.21
CA TRP A 526 -21.30 -14.25 -10.68
C TRP A 526 -21.17 -14.35 -9.15
N ARG A 527 -19.95 -14.25 -8.61
CA ARG A 527 -19.68 -14.32 -7.16
C ARG A 527 -20.24 -13.12 -6.38
N MET A 528 -20.35 -11.95 -7.02
CA MET A 528 -21.05 -10.77 -6.51
C MET A 528 -22.58 -10.88 -6.59
N LYS A 529 -23.12 -12.01 -7.09
CA LYS A 529 -24.56 -12.30 -7.21
C LYS A 529 -25.31 -11.23 -8.02
N THR A 530 -24.69 -10.77 -9.11
CA THR A 530 -25.31 -9.82 -10.04
C THR A 530 -26.62 -10.40 -10.59
N ASN A 531 -27.68 -9.58 -10.67
CA ASN A 531 -28.96 -10.00 -11.22
C ASN A 531 -28.94 -10.04 -12.74
N LYS A 532 -28.15 -9.14 -13.34
CA LYS A 532 -27.94 -9.03 -14.77
C LYS A 532 -26.46 -8.79 -15.02
N THR A 533 -25.88 -9.57 -15.92
CA THR A 533 -24.53 -9.38 -16.43
C THR A 533 -24.57 -8.85 -17.86
N ILE A 534 -23.73 -7.87 -18.16
CA ILE A 534 -23.60 -7.23 -19.46
C ILE A 534 -22.13 -7.27 -19.84
N GLU A 535 -21.83 -7.84 -21.00
CA GLU A 535 -20.49 -7.83 -21.57
C GLU A 535 -20.31 -6.56 -22.40
N ILE A 536 -19.20 -5.85 -22.17
CA ILE A 536 -18.74 -4.82 -23.10
C ILE A 536 -17.81 -5.51 -24.09
N GLU A 537 -18.36 -5.77 -25.27
CA GLU A 537 -17.64 -6.34 -26.41
C GLU A 537 -16.57 -5.36 -26.93
N VAL A 538 -15.54 -5.92 -27.56
CA VAL A 538 -14.53 -5.13 -28.26
C VAL A 538 -15.13 -4.43 -29.49
N LEU A 539 -14.53 -3.32 -29.93
CA LEU A 539 -15.00 -2.60 -31.11
C LEU A 539 -14.93 -3.49 -32.36
N SER A 540 -15.95 -3.44 -33.21
CA SER A 540 -15.86 -4.06 -34.53
C SER A 540 -14.71 -3.43 -35.34
N GLN A 541 -14.18 -4.14 -36.35
CA GLN A 541 -13.07 -3.62 -37.18
C GLN A 541 -13.38 -2.23 -37.79
N ASN A 542 -14.63 -1.99 -38.18
CA ASN A 542 -15.07 -0.71 -38.73
C ASN A 542 -15.14 0.36 -37.64
N GLU A 543 -15.73 0.05 -36.49
CA GLU A 543 -15.79 1.00 -35.36
C GLU A 543 -14.38 1.35 -34.83
N ALA A 544 -13.47 0.38 -34.81
CA ALA A 544 -12.08 0.57 -34.44
C ALA A 544 -11.35 1.51 -35.42
N TRP A 545 -11.56 1.31 -36.73
CA TRP A 545 -11.04 2.19 -37.77
C TRP A 545 -11.62 3.60 -37.67
N ASP A 546 -12.93 3.72 -37.52
CA ASP A 546 -13.62 5.01 -37.41
C ASP A 546 -13.15 5.78 -36.16
N LEU A 547 -12.97 5.09 -35.04
CA LEU A 547 -12.41 5.70 -33.83
C LEU A 547 -10.98 6.19 -34.07
N PHE A 548 -10.11 5.38 -34.68
CA PHE A 548 -8.74 5.77 -35.00
C PHE A 548 -8.70 7.02 -35.91
N VAL A 549 -9.42 6.97 -37.04
CA VAL A 549 -9.50 8.09 -38.00
C VAL A 549 -10.11 9.34 -37.35
N SER A 550 -11.06 9.19 -36.42
CA SER A 550 -11.62 10.33 -35.68
C SER A 550 -10.59 11.07 -34.82
N LYS A 551 -9.44 10.45 -34.53
CA LYS A 551 -8.34 11.02 -33.74
C LYS A 551 -7.15 11.50 -34.58
N CYS A 552 -7.09 11.12 -35.86
CA CYS A 552 -6.09 11.63 -36.81
C CYS A 552 -6.61 12.87 -37.56
N ASP A 553 -5.69 13.65 -38.13
CA ASP A 553 -6.08 14.61 -39.16
C ASP A 553 -6.43 13.85 -40.44
N ARG A 554 -7.61 14.11 -41.03
CA ARG A 554 -8.04 13.45 -42.26
C ARG A 554 -7.09 13.70 -43.43
N GLN A 555 -6.33 14.80 -43.39
CA GLN A 555 -5.37 15.13 -44.43
C GLN A 555 -4.22 14.13 -44.56
N VAL A 556 -3.88 13.43 -43.47
CA VAL A 556 -2.84 12.40 -43.45
C VAL A 556 -3.13 11.27 -44.45
N PHE A 557 -4.40 10.91 -44.61
CA PHE A 557 -4.81 9.80 -45.48
C PHE A 557 -4.91 10.17 -46.96
N PHE A 558 -4.76 11.44 -47.35
CA PHE A 558 -4.73 11.82 -48.77
C PHE A 558 -3.42 11.42 -49.47
N ARG A 559 -2.37 11.06 -48.71
CA ARG A 559 -1.13 10.51 -49.26
C ARG A 559 -1.27 9.02 -49.56
N ALA A 560 -0.94 8.65 -50.80
CA ALA A 560 -0.99 7.26 -51.23
C ALA A 560 -0.12 6.36 -50.34
N GLY A 561 -0.69 5.24 -49.86
CA GLY A 561 0.01 4.23 -49.07
C GLY A 561 -0.20 4.30 -47.55
N ILE A 562 -0.38 5.50 -46.97
CA ILE A 562 -0.50 5.66 -45.51
C ILE A 562 -1.75 4.94 -44.95
N GLU A 563 -2.89 5.01 -45.64
CA GLU A 563 -4.12 4.35 -45.20
C GLU A 563 -3.93 2.82 -45.06
N SER A 564 -3.19 2.20 -45.99
CA SER A 564 -2.93 0.75 -45.95
C SER A 564 -2.10 0.35 -44.73
N ILE A 565 -1.06 1.13 -44.42
CA ILE A 565 -0.21 0.92 -43.24
C ILE A 565 -1.01 1.16 -41.95
N ALA A 566 -1.76 2.26 -41.89
CA ALA A 566 -2.61 2.60 -40.76
C ALA A 566 -3.63 1.49 -40.44
N ARG A 567 -4.26 0.90 -41.47
CA ARG A 567 -5.19 -0.23 -41.28
C ARG A 567 -4.52 -1.46 -40.69
N GLN A 568 -3.24 -1.70 -40.98
CA GLN A 568 -2.47 -2.79 -40.36
C GLN A 568 -2.16 -2.48 -38.90
N MET A 569 -1.72 -1.25 -38.59
CA MET A 569 -1.45 -0.83 -37.21
C MET A 569 -2.71 -0.88 -36.32
N VAL A 570 -3.88 -0.51 -36.87
CA VAL A 570 -5.18 -0.61 -36.17
C VAL A 570 -5.52 -2.05 -35.79
N ARG A 571 -5.13 -3.05 -36.61
CA ARG A 571 -5.31 -4.47 -36.28
C ARG A 571 -4.41 -4.91 -35.13
N GLU A 572 -3.22 -4.33 -34.99
CA GLU A 572 -2.31 -4.63 -33.88
C GLU A 572 -2.78 -4.06 -32.54
N CYS A 573 -3.69 -3.08 -32.55
CA CYS A 573 -4.30 -2.52 -31.34
C CYS A 573 -5.39 -3.40 -30.70
N ASP A 574 -5.66 -4.58 -31.29
CA ASP A 574 -6.59 -5.60 -30.78
C ASP A 574 -7.96 -5.03 -30.36
N HIS A 575 -8.47 -4.10 -31.17
CA HIS A 575 -9.75 -3.42 -30.99
C HIS A 575 -9.91 -2.62 -29.68
N SER A 576 -8.80 -2.31 -28.99
CA SER A 576 -8.78 -1.54 -27.74
C SER A 576 -9.04 -0.04 -28.02
N PRO A 577 -10.15 0.55 -27.56
CA PRO A 577 -10.46 1.96 -27.78
C PRO A 577 -9.37 2.91 -27.31
N VAL A 578 -8.74 2.62 -26.17
CA VAL A 578 -7.68 3.45 -25.58
C VAL A 578 -6.44 3.44 -26.47
N LEU A 579 -6.00 2.25 -26.91
CA LEU A 579 -4.83 2.14 -27.80
C LEU A 579 -5.08 2.79 -29.15
N LEU A 580 -6.26 2.58 -29.74
CA LEU A 580 -6.65 3.19 -31.00
C LEU A 580 -6.71 4.71 -30.90
N ALA A 581 -7.30 5.23 -29.82
CA ALA A 581 -7.38 6.67 -29.62
C ALA A 581 -5.99 7.27 -29.38
N SER A 582 -5.16 6.67 -28.53
CA SER A 582 -3.80 7.14 -28.25
C SER A 582 -2.90 7.06 -29.49
N LEU A 583 -2.93 5.96 -30.24
CA LEU A 583 -2.16 5.79 -31.46
C LEU A 583 -2.59 6.80 -32.53
N GLY A 584 -3.91 6.98 -32.72
CA GLY A 584 -4.43 7.94 -33.69
C GLY A 584 -4.02 9.38 -33.38
N LYS A 585 -3.97 9.74 -32.09
CA LYS A 585 -3.50 11.05 -31.65
C LYS A 585 -1.98 11.20 -31.77
N ALA A 586 -1.21 10.16 -31.46
CA ALA A 586 0.25 10.16 -31.63
C ALA A 586 0.66 10.38 -33.10
N LEU A 587 -0.10 9.84 -34.05
CA LEU A 587 0.16 9.93 -35.48
C LEU A 587 -0.64 11.05 -36.18
N ARG A 588 -1.31 11.92 -35.41
CA ARG A 588 -2.31 12.87 -35.93
C ARG A 588 -1.80 13.79 -37.04
N PHE A 589 -0.55 14.21 -36.97
CA PHE A 589 0.07 15.15 -37.90
C PHE A 589 1.22 14.53 -38.71
N GLU A 590 1.43 13.22 -38.60
CA GLU A 590 2.54 12.55 -39.27
C GLU A 590 2.20 12.24 -40.73
N ASN A 591 2.91 12.91 -41.63
CA ASN A 591 2.67 12.84 -43.06
C ASN A 591 3.76 12.07 -43.81
N ASP A 592 4.86 11.70 -43.17
CA ASP A 592 5.95 10.93 -43.80
C ASP A 592 5.65 9.42 -43.75
N ILE A 593 5.40 8.84 -44.92
CA ILE A 593 5.14 7.40 -45.06
C ILE A 593 6.26 6.53 -44.47
N LYS A 594 7.52 6.99 -44.48
CA LYS A 594 8.64 6.23 -43.91
C LYS A 594 8.54 6.08 -42.40
N VAL A 595 7.98 7.08 -41.72
CA VAL A 595 7.74 7.01 -40.27
C VAL A 595 6.67 5.96 -39.96
N TRP A 596 5.61 5.90 -40.79
CA TRP A 596 4.58 4.88 -40.68
C TRP A 596 5.10 3.47 -40.98
N GLU A 597 5.91 3.30 -42.04
CA GLU A 597 6.55 2.02 -42.37
C GLU A 597 7.45 1.54 -41.23
N LYS A 598 8.28 2.44 -40.68
CA LYS A 598 9.16 2.11 -39.57
C LYS A 598 8.39 1.75 -38.30
N ALA A 599 7.34 2.51 -37.98
CA ALA A 599 6.49 2.23 -36.84
C ALA A 599 5.78 0.86 -36.96
N LEU A 600 5.30 0.51 -38.16
CA LEU A 600 4.70 -0.80 -38.40
C LEU A 600 5.76 -1.93 -38.32
N GLU A 601 6.96 -1.72 -38.85
CA GLU A 601 8.08 -2.66 -38.70
C GLU A 601 8.38 -2.92 -37.22
N ASP A 602 8.51 -1.86 -36.41
CA ASP A 602 8.80 -1.98 -34.98
C ASP A 602 7.67 -2.70 -34.22
N LEU A 603 6.40 -2.46 -34.57
CA LEU A 603 5.24 -3.17 -34.01
C LEU A 603 5.22 -4.67 -34.36
N THR A 604 5.62 -5.01 -35.59
CA THR A 604 5.52 -6.37 -36.15
C THR A 604 6.79 -7.20 -35.97
N SER A 605 7.92 -6.57 -35.65
CA SER A 605 9.19 -7.25 -35.37
C SER A 605 9.07 -8.25 -34.21
N SER A 606 9.64 -9.44 -34.37
CA SER A 606 9.58 -10.53 -33.40
C SER A 606 10.70 -10.40 -32.37
N LEU A 607 10.40 -10.01 -31.13
CA LEU A 607 11.28 -10.34 -30.00
C LEU A 607 11.10 -11.82 -29.66
N ALA A 608 12.10 -12.63 -29.97
CA ALA A 608 12.05 -14.10 -29.98
C ALA A 608 11.93 -14.78 -28.59
N GLN A 609 11.45 -14.14 -27.53
CA GLN A 609 11.51 -14.72 -26.17
C GLN A 609 10.28 -14.59 -25.27
N ILE A 610 9.16 -13.97 -25.65
CA ILE A 610 7.95 -13.94 -24.79
C ILE A 610 6.70 -14.06 -25.69
N GLN A 611 5.77 -14.98 -25.40
CA GLN A 611 4.51 -15.14 -26.15
C GLN A 611 3.31 -14.58 -25.33
N GLY A 612 2.46 -13.72 -25.93
CA GLY A 612 1.15 -13.36 -25.35
C GLY A 612 0.46 -12.09 -25.89
N MET A 613 -0.85 -11.94 -25.62
CA MET A 613 -1.66 -10.74 -25.97
C MET A 613 -1.21 -9.46 -25.25
N GLU A 614 -0.60 -9.58 -24.06
CA GLU A 614 -0.09 -8.42 -23.30
C GLU A 614 1.12 -7.76 -23.97
N GLU A 615 1.88 -8.51 -24.77
CA GLU A 615 3.05 -8.00 -25.50
C GLU A 615 2.66 -7.03 -26.62
N LYS A 616 1.59 -7.35 -27.38
CA LYS A 616 1.09 -6.48 -28.47
C LYS A 616 0.69 -5.10 -27.95
N ASN A 617 -0.02 -5.06 -26.82
CA ASN A 617 -0.41 -3.81 -26.17
C ASN A 617 0.83 -3.01 -25.73
N ILE A 618 1.82 -3.66 -25.11
CA ILE A 618 3.07 -3.01 -24.69
C ILE A 618 3.81 -2.40 -25.88
N ARG A 619 3.85 -3.06 -27.04
CA ARG A 619 4.50 -2.51 -28.25
C ARG A 619 3.81 -1.25 -28.76
N VAL A 620 2.48 -1.25 -28.85
CA VAL A 620 1.70 -0.07 -29.23
C VAL A 620 1.92 1.07 -28.23
N LEU A 621 1.89 0.76 -26.92
CA LEU A 621 2.14 1.73 -25.86
C LEU A 621 3.56 2.30 -25.92
N ARG A 622 4.58 1.47 -26.19
CA ARG A 622 5.98 1.89 -26.39
C ARG A 622 6.13 2.83 -27.59
N LEU A 623 5.46 2.52 -28.71
CA LEU A 623 5.43 3.40 -29.88
C LEU A 623 4.85 4.77 -29.54
N ILE A 624 3.72 4.81 -28.82
CA ILE A 624 3.10 6.06 -28.37
C ILE A 624 4.07 6.82 -27.44
N TYR A 625 4.71 6.14 -26.50
CA TYR A 625 5.71 6.76 -25.62
C TYR A 625 6.92 7.33 -26.39
N SER A 626 7.43 6.60 -27.40
CA SER A 626 8.53 7.10 -28.24
C SER A 626 8.13 8.30 -29.11
N SER A 627 6.84 8.47 -29.41
CA SER A 627 6.33 9.61 -30.18
C SER A 627 6.26 10.92 -29.40
N LEU A 628 6.41 10.88 -28.07
CA LEU A 628 6.46 12.08 -27.23
C LEU A 628 7.63 12.98 -27.63
N LYS A 629 7.38 14.29 -27.74
CA LYS A 629 8.24 15.26 -28.44
C LYS A 629 9.69 15.27 -27.95
N ASN A 630 9.91 15.18 -26.64
CA ASN A 630 11.23 15.35 -26.05
C ASN A 630 11.44 14.45 -24.81
N GLU A 631 12.68 14.41 -24.34
CA GLU A 631 13.09 13.62 -23.18
C GLU A 631 12.44 14.12 -21.88
N SER A 632 12.26 15.43 -21.74
CA SER A 632 11.58 16.03 -20.58
C SER A 632 10.15 15.52 -20.41
N THR A 633 9.34 15.51 -21.48
CA THR A 633 7.97 14.98 -21.47
C THR A 633 7.95 13.49 -21.09
N ARG A 634 8.90 12.71 -21.60
CA ARG A 634 9.06 11.29 -21.26
C ARG A 634 9.40 11.08 -19.78
N ASN A 635 10.34 11.85 -19.23
CA ASN A 635 10.70 11.80 -17.81
C ASN A 635 9.55 12.24 -16.91
N CYS A 636 8.81 13.29 -17.30
CA CYS A 636 7.60 13.76 -16.61
C CYS A 636 6.52 12.65 -16.55
N PHE A 637 6.32 11.94 -17.66
CA PHE A 637 5.42 10.79 -17.72
C PHE A 637 5.86 9.67 -16.78
N LEU A 638 7.14 9.25 -16.84
CA LEU A 638 7.66 8.17 -16.00
C LEU A 638 7.58 8.51 -14.50
N TYR A 639 7.75 9.78 -14.14
CA TYR A 639 7.63 10.24 -12.74
C TYR A 639 6.25 9.95 -12.13
N SER A 640 5.20 9.85 -12.95
CA SER A 640 3.85 9.55 -12.49
C SER A 640 3.74 8.17 -11.82
N VAL A 641 4.69 7.25 -12.07
CA VAL A 641 4.72 5.92 -11.44
C VAL A 641 5.02 5.98 -9.95
N PHE A 642 5.71 7.01 -9.46
CA PHE A 642 5.98 7.17 -8.03
C PHE A 642 4.70 7.34 -7.21
N PHE A 643 3.59 7.74 -7.84
CA PHE A 643 2.30 7.86 -7.17
C PHE A 643 1.53 6.52 -7.14
N PRO A 644 0.70 6.28 -6.11
CA PRO A 644 -0.14 5.09 -6.03
C PRO A 644 -1.04 4.88 -7.26
N GLU A 645 -1.48 3.64 -7.45
CA GLU A 645 -2.54 3.34 -8.42
C GLU A 645 -3.80 4.13 -8.06
N ASP A 646 -4.50 4.66 -9.08
CA ASP A 646 -5.68 5.52 -8.92
C ASP A 646 -5.45 6.84 -8.15
N TYR A 647 -4.21 7.27 -7.94
CA TYR A 647 -3.94 8.56 -7.29
C TYR A 647 -4.42 9.72 -8.18
N LEU A 648 -5.20 10.62 -7.59
CA LEU A 648 -5.69 11.84 -8.23
C LEU A 648 -4.81 13.00 -7.77
N PHE A 649 -4.11 13.64 -8.70
CA PHE A 649 -3.30 14.82 -8.42
C PHE A 649 -3.84 16.05 -9.13
N GLU A 650 -3.58 17.23 -8.56
CA GLU A 650 -3.80 18.50 -9.23
C GLU A 650 -2.70 18.75 -10.27
N SER A 651 -3.07 19.40 -11.38
CA SER A 651 -2.13 19.71 -12.48
C SER A 651 -0.90 20.47 -11.99
N GLU A 652 -1.08 21.51 -11.17
CA GLU A 652 0.02 22.34 -10.68
C GLU A 652 0.91 21.60 -9.67
N GLU A 653 0.34 20.72 -8.84
CA GLU A 653 1.09 19.87 -7.91
C GLU A 653 2.07 18.96 -8.67
N LEU A 654 1.61 18.28 -9.72
CA LEU A 654 2.49 17.42 -10.53
C LEU A 654 3.59 18.22 -11.24
N ILE A 655 3.26 19.40 -11.77
CA ILE A 655 4.24 20.30 -12.40
C ILE A 655 5.34 20.69 -11.40
N ARG A 656 4.98 20.99 -10.15
CA ARG A 656 5.95 21.36 -9.11
C ARG A 656 6.94 20.22 -8.83
N TYR A 657 6.51 18.96 -8.85
CA TYR A 657 7.45 17.84 -8.78
C TYR A 657 8.38 17.75 -10.00
N TRP A 658 7.86 17.96 -11.21
CA TRP A 658 8.70 17.96 -12.42
C TRP A 658 9.74 19.08 -12.43
N MET A 659 9.39 20.24 -11.88
CA MET A 659 10.32 21.33 -11.64
C MET A 659 11.35 20.96 -10.56
N ALA A 660 10.92 20.34 -9.46
CA ALA A 660 11.78 19.89 -8.36
C ALA A 660 12.84 18.88 -8.82
N GLU A 661 12.46 18.00 -9.75
CA GLU A 661 13.31 16.98 -10.36
C GLU A 661 14.14 17.51 -11.54
N GLU A 662 14.03 18.81 -11.84
CA GLU A 662 14.71 19.49 -12.94
C GLU A 662 14.42 18.87 -14.32
N PHE A 663 13.23 18.28 -14.52
CA PHE A 663 12.80 17.82 -15.85
C PHE A 663 12.39 18.97 -16.76
N ILE A 664 11.85 20.04 -16.16
CA ILE A 664 11.49 21.29 -16.82
C ILE A 664 12.68 22.24 -16.69
N LYS A 665 13.50 22.31 -17.75
CA LYS A 665 14.70 23.15 -17.83
C LYS A 665 14.43 24.33 -18.77
N GLU A 666 13.62 25.27 -18.30
CA GLU A 666 13.41 26.54 -18.99
C GLU A 666 14.25 27.63 -18.33
N ASP A 667 15.07 28.32 -19.13
CA ASP A 667 15.81 29.52 -18.73
C ASP A 667 14.83 30.69 -18.64
N GLY A 668 14.21 30.86 -17.48
CA GLY A 668 13.19 31.88 -17.26
C GLY A 668 12.69 31.93 -15.83
N ASP A 669 11.69 32.78 -15.59
CA ASP A 669 11.00 32.82 -14.31
C ASP A 669 10.02 31.65 -14.13
N MET A 670 9.58 31.45 -12.89
CA MET A 670 8.73 30.36 -12.46
C MET A 670 7.44 30.23 -13.26
N VAL A 671 6.85 31.34 -13.72
CA VAL A 671 5.62 31.30 -14.52
C VAL A 671 5.86 30.62 -15.85
N MET A 672 7.00 30.89 -16.51
CA MET A 672 7.36 30.23 -17.77
C MET A 672 7.60 28.72 -17.57
N GLN A 673 8.22 28.33 -16.46
CA GLN A 673 8.39 26.92 -16.09
C GLN A 673 7.05 26.22 -15.84
N ILE A 674 6.11 26.90 -15.16
CA ILE A 674 4.76 26.39 -14.94
C ILE A 674 3.99 26.27 -16.26
N ASP A 675 4.07 27.28 -17.14
CA ASP A 675 3.43 27.27 -18.46
C ASP A 675 3.95 26.10 -19.32
N LEU A 676 5.27 25.88 -19.34
CA LEU A 676 5.87 24.72 -20.01
C LEU A 676 5.39 23.39 -19.39
N GLY A 677 5.25 23.32 -18.06
CA GLY A 677 4.65 22.19 -17.38
C GLY A 677 3.20 21.92 -17.84
N PHE A 678 2.40 22.97 -18.04
CA PHE A 678 1.04 22.84 -18.59
C PHE A 678 1.03 22.42 -20.06
N GLU A 679 2.03 22.81 -20.86
CA GLU A 679 2.21 22.31 -22.22
C GLU A 679 2.53 20.81 -22.24
N ILE A 680 3.43 20.34 -21.37
CA ILE A 680 3.73 18.91 -21.18
C ILE A 680 2.47 18.16 -20.75
N LEU A 681 1.72 18.66 -19.76
CA LEU A 681 0.45 18.07 -19.35
C LEU A 681 -0.54 17.99 -20.50
N ARG A 682 -0.65 19.04 -21.31
CA ARG A 682 -1.53 19.06 -22.49
C ARG A 682 -1.13 17.96 -23.46
N GLU A 683 0.16 17.77 -23.72
CA GLU A 683 0.67 16.69 -24.56
C GLU A 683 0.34 15.30 -24.00
N LEU A 684 0.53 15.07 -22.70
CA LEU A 684 0.21 13.78 -22.06
C LEU A 684 -1.30 13.49 -22.05
N LYS A 685 -2.14 14.50 -21.82
CA LYS A 685 -3.61 14.42 -21.94
C LYS A 685 -4.02 14.15 -23.37
N ASP A 686 -3.40 14.85 -24.32
CA ASP A 686 -3.62 14.65 -25.74
C ASP A 686 -3.25 13.21 -26.10
N ALA A 687 -2.10 12.66 -25.69
CA ALA A 687 -1.75 11.25 -25.90
C ALA A 687 -2.67 10.23 -25.18
N SER A 688 -3.64 10.70 -24.38
CA SER A 688 -4.54 9.89 -23.53
C SER A 688 -3.79 9.05 -22.49
N MET A 689 -2.59 9.49 -22.11
CA MET A 689 -1.80 8.88 -21.03
C MET A 689 -2.33 9.27 -19.64
N LEU A 690 -2.91 10.47 -19.55
CA LEU A 690 -3.55 11.01 -18.36
C LEU A 690 -5.05 11.17 -18.60
N GLU A 691 -5.85 10.67 -17.67
CA GLU A 691 -7.29 10.87 -17.59
C GLU A 691 -7.60 12.16 -16.83
N VAL A 692 -8.58 12.92 -17.33
CA VAL A 692 -8.97 14.22 -16.77
C VAL A 692 -10.32 14.12 -16.09
N PHE A 693 -10.39 14.62 -14.87
CA PHE A 693 -11.60 14.69 -14.06
C PHE A 693 -11.88 16.13 -13.67
N THR A 694 -13.15 16.50 -13.55
CA THR A 694 -13.53 17.84 -13.11
C THR A 694 -14.40 17.74 -11.86
N ARG A 695 -14.04 18.50 -10.84
CA ARG A 695 -14.79 18.57 -9.59
C ARG A 695 -14.85 19.99 -9.08
N LYS A 696 -16.06 20.51 -8.85
CA LYS A 696 -16.28 21.89 -8.40
C LYS A 696 -15.55 22.94 -9.27
N GLY A 697 -15.39 22.66 -10.56
CA GLY A 697 -14.65 23.52 -11.51
C GLY A 697 -13.13 23.32 -11.51
N GLN A 698 -12.58 22.52 -10.58
CA GLN A 698 -11.16 22.17 -10.52
C GLN A 698 -10.87 20.89 -11.32
N GLU A 699 -9.72 20.87 -11.98
CA GLU A 699 -9.26 19.75 -12.78
C GLU A 699 -8.35 18.82 -11.96
N TRP A 700 -8.61 17.52 -12.04
CA TRP A 700 -7.83 16.45 -11.39
C TRP A 700 -7.38 15.45 -12.44
N LEU A 701 -6.21 14.85 -12.23
CA LEU A 701 -5.58 13.97 -13.20
C LEU A 701 -5.29 12.60 -12.60
N LYS A 702 -5.45 11.55 -13.41
CA LYS A 702 -5.04 10.17 -13.08
C LYS A 702 -4.22 9.60 -14.24
N MET A 703 -3.16 8.85 -13.95
CA MET A 703 -2.48 8.06 -14.98
C MET A 703 -3.35 6.86 -15.39
N HIS A 704 -3.55 6.64 -16.69
CA HIS A 704 -4.32 5.50 -17.18
C HIS A 704 -3.56 4.19 -16.95
N ASP A 705 -4.25 3.14 -16.48
CA ASP A 705 -3.63 1.89 -16.00
C ASP A 705 -2.70 1.22 -17.01
N LEU A 706 -3.10 1.11 -18.28
CA LEU A 706 -2.24 0.57 -19.37
C LEU A 706 -0.91 1.32 -19.52
N PHE A 707 -0.93 2.66 -19.36
CA PHE A 707 0.28 3.47 -19.45
C PHE A 707 1.10 3.40 -18.16
N ARG A 708 0.45 3.21 -17.01
CA ARG A 708 1.14 2.91 -15.76
C ARG A 708 1.87 1.57 -15.81
N ASP A 709 1.26 0.55 -16.41
CA ASP A 709 1.89 -0.76 -16.66
C ASP A 709 3.11 -0.62 -17.57
N LEU A 710 2.99 0.15 -18.67
CA LEU A 710 4.13 0.48 -19.53
C LEU A 710 5.24 1.17 -18.73
N ALA A 711 4.92 2.25 -18.03
CA ALA A 711 5.91 3.06 -17.32
C ALA A 711 6.60 2.25 -16.21
N THR A 712 5.84 1.41 -15.50
CA THR A 712 6.38 0.47 -14.50
C THR A 712 7.29 -0.55 -15.16
N HIS A 713 6.95 -1.05 -16.34
CA HIS A 713 7.79 -1.97 -17.11
C HIS A 713 9.09 -1.30 -17.56
N ILE A 714 9.04 -0.04 -18.03
CA ILE A 714 10.23 0.75 -18.38
C ILE A 714 11.13 0.95 -17.15
N LEU A 715 10.56 1.29 -15.98
CA LEU A 715 11.33 1.56 -14.77
C LEU A 715 11.83 0.29 -14.05
N ARG A 716 11.19 -0.87 -14.25
CA ARG A 716 11.58 -2.14 -13.62
C ARG A 716 12.96 -2.63 -14.04
N GLU A 717 13.44 -2.19 -15.19
CA GLU A 717 14.77 -2.52 -15.72
C GLU A 717 15.88 -1.68 -15.04
N GLU A 718 15.50 -0.68 -14.23
CA GLU A 718 16.41 0.26 -13.59
C GLU A 718 16.50 0.02 -12.06
N PRO A 719 17.65 -0.38 -11.51
CA PRO A 719 17.83 -0.63 -10.07
C PRO A 719 17.80 0.66 -9.21
N GLU A 720 17.68 1.84 -9.83
CA GLU A 720 17.71 3.15 -9.18
C GLU A 720 16.39 3.55 -8.49
N PHE A 721 15.32 2.79 -8.66
CA PHE A 721 13.98 3.20 -8.20
C PHE A 721 13.33 2.17 -7.27
N LEU A 722 12.84 2.64 -6.11
CA LEU A 722 12.03 1.86 -5.18
C LEU A 722 10.64 2.48 -5.05
N VAL A 723 9.64 1.86 -5.67
CA VAL A 723 8.25 2.30 -5.63
C VAL A 723 7.42 1.34 -4.78
N LYS A 724 7.07 1.76 -3.56
CA LYS A 724 6.19 1.05 -2.63
C LYS A 724 5.01 1.92 -2.16
N ALA A 725 4.51 2.75 -3.07
CA ALA A 725 3.39 3.65 -2.84
C ALA A 725 2.06 2.91 -2.74
N GLY A 726 1.20 3.27 -1.78
CA GLY A 726 -0.17 2.76 -1.66
C GLY A 726 -0.29 1.29 -1.24
N LEU A 727 0.78 0.67 -0.73
CA LEU A 727 0.82 -0.75 -0.35
C LEU A 727 0.30 -1.03 1.07
N GLY A 728 0.00 0.03 1.83
CA GLY A 728 -0.47 -0.06 3.21
C GLY A 728 0.61 -0.49 4.20
N LEU A 729 1.88 -0.19 3.94
CA LEU A 729 3.02 -0.51 4.80
C LEU A 729 2.90 0.16 6.17
N LYS A 730 3.06 -0.61 7.26
CA LYS A 730 3.05 -0.07 8.65
C LYS A 730 4.43 0.41 9.12
N ARG A 731 5.48 -0.04 8.45
CA ARG A 731 6.88 0.30 8.71
C ARG A 731 7.57 0.56 7.39
N THR A 732 8.70 1.26 7.44
CA THR A 732 9.58 1.43 6.29
C THR A 732 10.06 0.07 5.76
N PRO A 733 10.39 -0.02 4.46
CA PRO A 733 11.10 -1.19 3.91
C PRO A 733 12.39 -1.45 4.68
N TYR A 734 12.84 -2.71 4.68
CA TYR A 734 14.11 -3.04 5.33
C TYR A 734 15.26 -2.26 4.69
N PHE A 735 16.25 -1.85 5.47
CA PHE A 735 17.32 -0.94 5.02
C PHE A 735 18.08 -1.45 3.78
N TRP A 736 18.22 -2.77 3.59
CA TRP A 736 18.90 -3.33 2.41
C TRP A 736 18.11 -3.12 1.12
N GLU A 737 16.80 -2.90 1.21
CA GLU A 737 15.95 -2.56 0.06
C GLU A 737 16.15 -1.11 -0.39
N TRP A 738 16.72 -0.25 0.47
CA TRP A 738 17.06 1.14 0.14
C TRP A 738 18.40 1.21 -0.60
N GLY A 739 19.27 0.21 -0.39
CA GLY A 739 20.63 0.18 -0.92
C GLY A 739 20.65 0.35 -2.43
N TYR A 740 21.31 1.42 -2.89
CA TYR A 740 21.45 1.88 -4.28
C TYR A 740 20.25 2.60 -4.91
N SER A 741 19.13 2.76 -4.20
CA SER A 741 18.01 3.53 -4.72
C SER A 741 18.34 5.02 -4.79
N ARG A 742 18.11 5.63 -5.95
CA ARG A 742 18.20 7.07 -6.18
C ARG A 742 16.89 7.77 -5.84
N LYS A 743 15.75 7.11 -6.07
CA LYS A 743 14.43 7.65 -5.70
C LYS A 743 13.59 6.60 -5.01
N ILE A 744 13.01 6.99 -3.87
CA ILE A 744 12.15 6.14 -3.05
C ILE A 744 10.79 6.81 -2.93
N SER A 745 9.72 6.07 -3.26
CA SER A 745 8.35 6.47 -2.97
C SER A 745 7.68 5.50 -2.01
N LEU A 746 7.29 6.04 -0.85
CA LEU A 746 6.51 5.39 0.20
C LEU A 746 5.18 6.12 0.42
N ILE A 747 4.70 6.84 -0.60
CA ILE A 747 3.47 7.63 -0.56
C ILE A 747 2.27 6.79 -0.11
N ARG A 748 1.39 7.38 0.69
CA ARG A 748 0.08 6.82 1.02
C ARG A 748 0.15 5.43 1.64
N ASN A 749 1.00 5.29 2.66
CA ASN A 749 1.15 4.09 3.48
C ASN A 749 0.69 4.38 4.92
N HIS A 750 0.95 3.43 5.83
CA HIS A 750 0.55 3.46 7.23
C HIS A 750 1.76 3.64 8.15
N ILE A 751 2.82 4.26 7.65
CA ILE A 751 4.07 4.44 8.39
C ILE A 751 3.85 5.54 9.43
N GLN A 752 4.15 5.23 10.69
CA GLN A 752 4.02 6.17 11.80
C GLN A 752 5.38 6.63 12.34
N ILE A 753 6.40 5.77 12.21
CA ILE A 753 7.71 5.98 12.81
C ILE A 753 8.77 5.79 11.72
N LEU A 754 9.68 6.76 11.61
CA LEU A 754 10.92 6.65 10.85
C LEU A 754 12.08 6.43 11.83
N GLU A 755 12.51 5.18 11.93
CA GLU A 755 13.61 4.75 12.80
C GLU A 755 14.97 5.01 12.15
N ASP A 756 16.04 5.01 12.95
CA ASP A 756 17.41 5.12 12.43
C ASP A 756 17.74 4.00 11.45
N ILE A 757 18.46 4.36 10.39
CA ILE A 757 18.92 3.41 9.38
C ILE A 757 20.39 3.07 9.70
N GLU A 758 20.69 1.79 9.89
CA GLU A 758 22.05 1.32 10.19
C GLU A 758 23.06 1.56 9.04
N PHE A 759 22.57 1.84 7.83
CA PHE A 759 23.37 1.98 6.60
C PHE A 759 23.09 3.31 5.90
N CYS A 760 24.15 3.91 5.37
CA CYS A 760 24.03 5.12 4.55
C CYS A 760 23.41 4.81 3.18
N CYS A 761 22.51 5.69 2.74
CA CYS A 761 21.92 5.76 1.41
C CYS A 761 22.52 6.96 0.64
N PRO A 762 23.79 6.89 0.21
CA PRO A 762 24.54 8.06 -0.28
C PRO A 762 24.07 8.58 -1.64
N TYR A 763 23.24 7.82 -2.38
CA TYR A 763 22.75 8.19 -3.71
C TYR A 763 21.28 8.62 -3.71
N LEU A 764 20.60 8.53 -2.57
CA LEU A 764 19.17 8.84 -2.46
C LEU A 764 18.97 10.35 -2.66
N SER A 765 18.39 10.73 -3.80
CA SER A 765 18.11 12.12 -4.15
C SER A 765 16.66 12.52 -3.90
N THR A 766 15.72 11.56 -3.99
CA THR A 766 14.27 11.83 -3.83
C THR A 766 13.66 10.87 -2.82
N LEU A 767 13.00 11.41 -1.79
CA LEU A 767 12.25 10.64 -0.80
C LEU A 767 10.83 11.21 -0.66
N LEU A 768 9.85 10.41 -1.07
CA LEU A 768 8.43 10.77 -1.04
C LEU A 768 7.70 9.96 0.05
N LEU A 769 7.22 10.65 1.08
CA LEU A 769 6.61 10.10 2.30
C LEU A 769 5.21 10.66 2.57
N GLN A 770 4.66 11.47 1.68
CA GLN A 770 3.36 12.11 1.88
C GLN A 770 2.22 11.10 2.07
N ASP A 771 1.15 11.56 2.72
CA ASP A 771 -0.01 10.75 3.11
C ASP A 771 0.35 9.56 4.03
N ASN A 772 1.39 9.71 4.85
CA ASN A 772 1.69 8.79 5.95
C ASN A 772 1.37 9.46 7.29
N PRO A 773 0.77 8.75 8.25
CA PRO A 773 0.50 9.27 9.60
C PRO A 773 1.78 9.33 10.47
N LEU A 774 2.87 9.91 9.94
CA LEU A 774 4.15 10.01 10.64
C LEU A 774 3.94 10.81 11.94
N SER A 775 4.14 10.15 13.08
CA SER A 775 4.06 10.75 14.42
C SER A 775 5.44 10.98 15.03
N HIS A 776 6.46 10.23 14.60
CA HIS A 776 7.82 10.35 15.09
C HIS A 776 8.85 10.10 13.98
N ILE A 777 9.90 10.92 13.95
CA ILE A 777 11.05 10.78 13.06
C ILE A 777 12.30 10.83 13.94
N SER A 778 13.14 9.81 13.85
CA SER A 778 14.36 9.75 14.65
C SER A 778 15.25 10.98 14.40
N SER A 779 15.92 11.45 15.46
CA SER A 779 16.80 12.61 15.42
C SER A 779 17.96 12.45 14.45
N SER A 780 18.40 11.22 14.20
CA SER A 780 19.50 10.88 13.28
C SER A 780 19.11 10.39 11.89
N PHE A 781 17.81 10.29 11.59
CA PHE A 781 17.31 9.70 10.34
C PHE A 781 18.00 10.27 9.09
N PHE A 782 18.07 11.60 8.96
CA PHE A 782 18.59 12.25 7.75
C PHE A 782 20.12 12.22 7.60
N PHE A 783 20.89 11.90 8.65
CA PHE A 783 22.35 11.74 8.53
C PHE A 783 22.74 10.62 7.57
N THR A 784 21.86 9.63 7.42
CA THR A 784 22.11 8.45 6.60
C THR A 784 21.92 8.73 5.10
N MET A 785 21.34 9.88 4.72
CA MET A 785 20.91 10.18 3.35
C MET A 785 21.29 11.61 2.92
N PRO A 786 22.60 11.96 2.90
CA PRO A 786 23.07 13.33 2.70
C PRO A 786 22.87 13.89 1.28
N ALA A 787 22.52 13.04 0.31
CA ALA A 787 22.34 13.42 -1.09
C ALA A 787 20.91 13.85 -1.45
N ILE A 788 19.98 13.87 -0.48
CA ILE A 788 18.59 14.23 -0.74
C ILE A 788 18.50 15.66 -1.31
N GLN A 789 17.73 15.78 -2.38
CA GLN A 789 17.40 17.01 -3.08
C GLN A 789 15.90 17.31 -3.00
N VAL A 790 15.05 16.29 -3.04
CA VAL A 790 13.59 16.39 -2.96
C VAL A 790 13.09 15.57 -1.78
N LEU A 791 12.49 16.24 -0.80
CA LEU A 791 11.86 15.63 0.36
C LEU A 791 10.42 16.08 0.49
N ASP A 792 9.51 15.11 0.50
CA ASP A 792 8.09 15.36 0.72
C ASP A 792 7.58 14.55 1.91
N MET A 793 7.12 15.25 2.94
CA MET A 793 6.50 14.67 4.14
C MET A 793 5.12 15.29 4.41
N SER A 794 4.46 15.75 3.35
CA SER A 794 3.16 16.42 3.41
C SER A 794 2.06 15.51 3.96
N TYR A 795 1.02 16.12 4.53
CA TYR A 795 -0.09 15.40 5.17
C TYR A 795 0.36 14.44 6.29
N SER A 796 1.45 14.76 6.99
CA SER A 796 1.92 14.00 8.14
C SER A 796 1.40 14.54 9.48
N SER A 797 1.54 13.74 10.53
CA SER A 797 1.02 14.04 11.88
C SER A 797 2.11 14.47 12.86
N THR A 798 3.33 14.74 12.40
CA THR A 798 4.48 15.04 13.27
C THR A 798 4.33 16.44 13.87
N THR A 799 4.75 16.59 15.14
CA THR A 799 4.73 17.88 15.84
C THR A 799 6.02 18.67 15.63
N GLU A 800 7.12 17.96 15.42
CA GLU A 800 8.46 18.50 15.24
C GLU A 800 9.22 17.73 14.16
N LEU A 801 10.17 18.40 13.51
CA LEU A 801 11.12 17.77 12.59
C LEU A 801 12.49 17.63 13.27
N PRO A 802 13.25 16.54 13.00
CA PRO A 802 14.51 16.28 13.65
C PRO A 802 15.60 17.26 13.20
N SER A 803 16.54 17.59 14.09
CA SER A 803 17.65 18.52 13.80
C SER A 803 18.56 18.05 12.66
N SER A 804 18.63 16.73 12.38
CA SER A 804 19.38 16.21 11.23
C SER A 804 18.85 16.71 9.87
N LEU A 805 17.63 17.26 9.80
CA LEU A 805 17.12 17.91 8.58
C LEU A 805 18.03 19.07 8.13
N SER A 806 18.62 19.80 9.08
CA SER A 806 19.52 20.93 8.81
C SER A 806 20.82 20.51 8.10
N GLU A 807 21.13 19.22 8.07
CA GLU A 807 22.35 18.67 7.47
C GLU A 807 22.17 18.30 5.99
N LEU A 808 20.93 18.34 5.48
CA LEU A 808 20.61 18.07 4.08
C LEU A 808 21.03 19.26 3.19
N THR A 809 22.31 19.60 3.16
CA THR A 809 22.86 20.75 2.41
C THR A 809 22.62 20.70 0.89
N ASN A 810 22.24 19.53 0.36
CA ASN A 810 21.82 19.34 -1.04
C ASN A 810 20.33 19.54 -1.29
N LEU A 811 19.53 19.74 -0.24
CA LEU A 811 18.08 19.88 -0.33
C LEU A 811 17.71 21.09 -1.18
N ARG A 812 16.90 20.85 -2.20
CA ARG A 812 16.35 21.86 -3.12
C ARG A 812 14.87 22.08 -2.86
N VAL A 813 14.14 21.05 -2.48
CA VAL A 813 12.69 21.10 -2.29
C VAL A 813 12.31 20.42 -0.98
N LEU A 814 11.56 21.15 -0.16
CA LEU A 814 10.96 20.66 1.07
C LEU A 814 9.45 20.92 1.06
N PHE A 815 8.67 19.84 0.96
CA PHE A 815 7.21 19.88 1.03
C PHE A 815 6.70 19.37 2.37
N LEU A 816 5.96 20.22 3.09
CA LEU A 816 5.37 19.98 4.40
C LEU A 816 3.90 20.43 4.44
N GLN A 817 3.23 20.45 3.29
CA GLN A 817 1.88 20.98 3.20
C GLN A 817 0.90 20.14 4.03
N HIS A 818 -0.04 20.82 4.68
CA HIS A 818 -1.08 20.27 5.52
C HIS A 818 -0.58 19.34 6.65
N CYS A 819 0.65 19.51 7.11
CA CYS A 819 1.13 18.94 8.37
C CYS A 819 0.54 19.72 9.57
N LYS A 820 -0.76 19.52 9.84
CA LYS A 820 -1.55 20.34 10.77
C LYS A 820 -1.05 20.32 12.22
N SER A 821 -0.32 19.28 12.61
CA SER A 821 0.28 19.15 13.95
C SER A 821 1.65 19.80 14.06
N LEU A 822 2.31 20.12 12.94
CA LEU A 822 3.68 20.59 12.89
C LEU A 822 3.77 22.01 13.44
N LYS A 823 4.60 22.18 14.47
CA LYS A 823 4.86 23.46 15.14
C LYS A 823 6.33 23.86 15.10
N ILE A 824 7.23 22.87 15.19
CA ILE A 824 8.67 23.10 15.33
C ILE A 824 9.39 22.57 14.09
N ILE A 825 10.09 23.46 13.40
CA ILE A 825 10.99 23.14 12.30
C ILE A 825 12.40 23.55 12.74
N PRO A 826 13.41 22.68 12.58
CA PRO A 826 14.79 23.00 12.97
C PRO A 826 15.36 24.13 12.11
N SER A 827 16.52 24.66 12.50
CA SER A 827 17.19 25.74 11.74
C SER A 827 17.42 25.33 10.29
N LEU A 828 17.09 26.21 9.35
CA LEU A 828 17.32 25.99 7.91
C LEU A 828 18.58 26.72 7.42
N GLU A 829 19.39 27.29 8.32
CA GLU A 829 20.53 28.14 7.99
C GLU A 829 21.51 27.50 6.99
N ASN A 830 21.74 26.20 7.11
CA ASN A 830 22.68 25.45 6.26
C ASN A 830 22.11 25.08 4.87
N LEU A 831 20.80 25.20 4.66
CA LEU A 831 20.12 24.74 3.45
C LEU A 831 20.19 25.77 2.31
N LYS A 832 21.41 26.24 2.00
CA LYS A 832 21.64 27.33 1.02
C LYS A 832 21.20 27.01 -0.41
N LYS A 833 21.00 25.72 -0.74
CA LYS A 833 20.50 25.25 -2.04
C LYS A 833 18.97 25.11 -2.10
N LEU A 834 18.27 25.35 -1.00
CA LEU A 834 16.81 25.22 -0.95
C LEU A 834 16.17 26.26 -1.86
N GLN A 835 15.36 25.79 -2.80
CA GLN A 835 14.65 26.58 -3.80
C GLN A 835 13.15 26.65 -3.51
N VAL A 836 12.57 25.60 -2.92
CA VAL A 836 11.14 25.54 -2.62
C VAL A 836 10.93 25.12 -1.17
N LEU A 837 10.19 25.95 -0.43
CA LEU A 837 9.73 25.67 0.92
C LEU A 837 8.22 25.82 0.97
N ASN A 838 7.50 24.71 1.13
CA ASN A 838 6.05 24.71 1.24
C ASN A 838 5.63 24.30 2.66
N LEU A 839 5.09 25.26 3.40
CA LEU A 839 4.57 25.14 4.76
C LEU A 839 3.06 25.38 4.81
N ARG A 840 2.36 25.30 3.66
CA ARG A 840 0.92 25.53 3.56
C ARG A 840 0.15 24.71 4.58
N GLY A 841 -0.79 25.30 5.29
CA GLY A 841 -1.68 24.56 6.21
C GLY A 841 -0.99 23.94 7.43
N THR A 842 0.22 24.36 7.76
CA THR A 842 0.92 23.96 9.00
C THR A 842 0.47 24.81 10.20
N SER A 843 0.88 24.39 11.41
CA SER A 843 0.57 25.08 12.68
C SER A 843 1.78 25.80 13.27
N ILE A 844 2.76 26.20 12.43
CA ILE A 844 3.91 27.00 12.87
C ILE A 844 3.46 28.36 13.38
N GLU A 845 4.12 28.86 14.43
CA GLU A 845 3.83 30.16 15.04
C GLU A 845 4.74 31.27 14.50
N GLU A 846 5.95 30.89 14.09
CA GLU A 846 6.97 31.73 13.47
C GLU A 846 7.69 30.98 12.35
N LEU A 847 8.41 31.71 11.49
CA LEU A 847 9.28 31.10 10.49
C LEU A 847 10.50 30.44 11.16
N PRO A 848 11.00 29.31 10.63
CA PRO A 848 12.18 28.65 11.19
C PRO A 848 13.41 29.56 11.16
N LEU A 849 14.27 29.41 12.17
CA LEU A 849 15.54 30.13 12.24
C LEU A 849 16.38 29.88 10.97
N GLY A 850 17.06 30.93 10.49
CA GLY A 850 17.88 30.87 9.29
C GLY A 850 17.13 30.99 7.96
N THR A 851 15.81 31.23 7.98
CA THR A 851 15.02 31.48 6.76
C THR A 851 15.54 32.68 5.98
N ASP A 852 15.99 33.73 6.66
CA ASP A 852 16.62 34.93 6.08
C ASP A 852 17.92 34.64 5.31
N GLY A 853 18.58 33.52 5.63
CA GLY A 853 19.78 33.05 4.98
C GLY A 853 19.56 32.13 3.77
N LEU A 854 18.32 31.89 3.34
CA LEU A 854 17.98 31.00 2.22
C LEU A 854 18.12 31.70 0.86
N VAL A 855 19.37 32.00 0.48
CA VAL A 855 19.71 32.81 -0.71
C VAL A 855 19.23 32.27 -2.06
N SER A 856 18.98 30.96 -2.15
CA SER A 856 18.51 30.30 -3.39
C SER A 856 16.99 30.10 -3.42
N LEU A 857 16.25 30.53 -2.39
CA LEU A 857 14.82 30.28 -2.28
C LEU A 857 14.06 31.03 -3.38
N ARG A 858 13.31 30.29 -4.19
CA ARG A 858 12.49 30.77 -5.30
C ARG A 858 10.99 30.74 -4.99
N SER A 859 10.52 29.79 -4.17
CA SER A 859 9.12 29.66 -3.78
C SER A 859 8.99 29.49 -2.27
N LEU A 860 8.16 30.34 -1.65
CA LEU A 860 7.77 30.24 -0.25
C LEU A 860 6.25 30.22 -0.14
N ASP A 861 5.70 29.10 0.32
CA ASP A 861 4.26 28.97 0.58
C ASP A 861 4.00 28.85 2.09
N LEU A 862 3.32 29.85 2.63
CA LEU A 862 2.85 29.98 4.01
C LEU A 862 1.31 30.11 4.05
N SER A 863 0.63 29.80 2.95
CA SER A 863 -0.82 29.92 2.87
C SER A 863 -1.50 29.00 3.90
N GLU A 864 -2.66 29.42 4.40
CA GLU A 864 -3.43 28.65 5.40
C GLU A 864 -2.66 28.29 6.69
N THR A 865 -1.55 28.97 6.99
CA THR A 865 -0.84 28.83 8.27
C THR A 865 -1.65 29.50 9.39
N THR A 866 -2.54 28.72 10.00
CA THR A 866 -3.57 29.25 10.93
C THR A 866 -3.01 29.76 12.27
N ARG A 867 -1.72 29.52 12.55
CA ARG A 867 -1.06 29.95 13.78
C ARG A 867 0.11 30.91 13.58
N LEU A 868 0.51 31.18 12.35
CA LEU A 868 1.66 32.06 12.06
C LEU A 868 1.29 33.50 12.44
N GLU A 869 1.93 34.06 13.47
CA GLU A 869 1.60 35.40 13.98
C GLU A 869 2.62 36.47 13.57
N ASN A 870 3.83 36.05 13.24
CA ASN A 870 4.93 36.97 13.00
C ASN A 870 5.87 36.48 11.89
N ILE A 871 6.21 37.42 11.01
CA ILE A 871 7.32 37.31 10.07
C ILE A 871 8.27 38.44 10.46
N ASN A 872 9.48 38.10 10.90
CA ASN A 872 10.44 39.10 11.37
C ASN A 872 10.81 40.07 10.25
N VAL A 873 10.93 41.34 10.61
CA VAL A 873 11.35 42.40 9.68
C VAL A 873 12.75 42.08 9.15
N GLY A 874 12.93 42.21 7.85
CA GLY A 874 14.17 41.94 7.12
C GLY A 874 14.16 40.57 6.42
N VAL A 875 13.42 39.58 6.92
CA VAL A 875 13.42 38.20 6.39
C VAL A 875 12.95 38.16 4.94
N ILE A 876 11.86 38.87 4.61
CA ILE A 876 11.34 38.83 3.23
C ILE A 876 12.30 39.58 2.30
N SER A 877 12.82 40.73 2.74
CA SER A 877 13.76 41.51 1.92
C SER A 877 15.10 40.81 1.65
N SER A 878 15.51 39.84 2.48
CA SER A 878 16.75 39.09 2.29
C SER A 878 16.62 37.96 1.25
N LEU A 879 15.39 37.53 0.92
CA LEU A 879 15.11 36.47 -0.05
C LEU A 879 15.14 36.99 -1.50
N PHE A 880 16.27 37.56 -1.94
CA PHE A 880 16.40 38.24 -3.23
C PHE A 880 16.13 37.36 -4.47
N SER A 881 16.19 36.03 -4.32
CA SER A 881 15.90 35.06 -5.39
C SER A 881 14.42 34.66 -5.48
N LEU A 882 13.57 35.17 -4.58
CA LEU A 882 12.17 34.76 -4.46
C LEU A 882 11.36 35.19 -5.69
N GLU A 883 10.67 34.22 -6.29
CA GLU A 883 9.81 34.35 -7.47
C GLU A 883 8.33 34.14 -7.12
N GLU A 884 8.05 33.32 -6.11
CA GLU A 884 6.70 33.04 -5.60
C GLU A 884 6.62 33.24 -4.08
N LEU A 885 5.61 33.99 -3.65
CA LEU A 885 5.24 34.15 -2.24
C LEU A 885 3.74 33.95 -2.07
N GLN A 886 3.34 32.94 -1.30
CA GLN A 886 1.95 32.66 -0.95
C GLN A 886 1.76 32.81 0.56
N ILE A 887 0.97 33.78 1.01
CA ILE A 887 0.65 34.00 2.44
C ILE A 887 -0.86 34.12 2.70
N GLN A 888 -1.67 33.85 1.68
CA GLN A 888 -3.13 33.90 1.74
C GLN A 888 -3.73 32.97 2.80
N GLY A 889 -4.73 33.46 3.52
CA GLY A 889 -5.39 32.69 4.59
C GLY A 889 -4.54 32.42 5.83
N SER A 890 -3.29 32.90 5.90
CA SER A 890 -2.47 32.86 7.12
C SER A 890 -3.08 33.71 8.23
N LYS A 891 -2.79 33.37 9.49
CA LYS A 891 -3.16 34.22 10.63
C LYS A 891 -2.42 35.56 10.60
N PHE A 892 -1.16 35.58 10.13
CA PHE A 892 -0.34 36.77 9.96
C PHE A 892 -1.07 37.86 9.17
N CYS A 893 -1.72 37.47 8.07
CA CYS A 893 -2.50 38.36 7.21
C CYS A 893 -3.80 38.91 7.83
N LYS A 894 -4.26 38.35 8.96
CA LYS A 894 -5.48 38.79 9.67
C LYS A 894 -5.18 39.69 10.88
N MET A 895 -3.90 39.85 11.23
CA MET A 895 -3.44 40.59 12.40
C MET A 895 -2.95 41.99 12.00
N ASP A 896 -2.94 42.90 12.99
CA ASP A 896 -2.49 44.30 12.99
C ASP A 896 -1.75 44.84 11.75
N SER A 897 -2.24 45.98 11.23
CA SER A 897 -1.75 46.70 10.04
C SER A 897 -0.21 46.91 9.97
N PRO A 898 0.53 47.27 11.05
CA PRO A 898 1.96 47.62 10.92
C PRO A 898 2.89 46.48 10.49
N LYS A 899 2.66 45.25 10.97
CA LYS A 899 3.51 44.09 10.66
C LYS A 899 3.33 43.66 9.21
N VAL A 900 2.07 43.55 8.79
CA VAL A 900 1.71 43.26 7.39
C VAL A 900 2.21 44.38 6.47
N ALA A 901 2.07 45.64 6.87
CA ALA A 901 2.59 46.78 6.11
C ALA A 901 4.12 46.73 5.92
N ASN A 902 4.87 46.34 6.96
CA ASN A 902 6.32 46.19 6.85
C ASN A 902 6.70 45.05 5.91
N CYS A 903 6.05 43.90 6.03
CA CYS A 903 6.23 42.78 5.11
C CYS A 903 5.94 43.19 3.66
N LEU A 904 4.84 43.90 3.40
CA LEU A 904 4.50 44.43 2.08
C LEU A 904 5.57 45.42 1.56
N LYS A 905 6.10 46.31 2.42
CA LYS A 905 7.19 47.22 2.04
C LYS A 905 8.45 46.44 1.65
N GLU A 906 8.79 45.37 2.37
CA GLU A 906 9.93 44.50 2.04
C GLU A 906 9.76 43.79 0.70
N MET A 907 8.53 43.41 0.32
CA MET A 907 8.28 42.80 -1.00
C MET A 907 8.70 43.71 -2.16
N ARG A 908 8.74 45.04 -1.98
CA ARG A 908 9.24 45.97 -3.01
C ARG A 908 10.71 45.76 -3.37
N CYS A 909 11.49 45.12 -2.48
CA CYS A 909 12.88 44.76 -2.72
C CYS A 909 13.03 43.49 -3.57
N LEU A 910 11.97 42.69 -3.72
CA LEU A 910 11.97 41.41 -4.43
C LEU A 910 11.82 41.62 -5.94
N LYS A 911 12.92 41.89 -6.63
CA LYS A 911 12.94 42.17 -8.08
C LYS A 911 12.51 40.98 -8.96
N ARG A 912 12.53 39.76 -8.43
CA ARG A 912 12.19 38.52 -9.13
C ARG A 912 10.79 38.01 -8.83
N LEU A 913 10.05 38.66 -7.92
CA LEU A 913 8.72 38.21 -7.51
C LEU A 913 7.74 38.34 -8.69
N VAL A 914 7.24 37.20 -9.16
CA VAL A 914 6.32 37.07 -10.31
C VAL A 914 4.98 36.44 -9.92
N ILE A 915 4.92 35.70 -8.82
CA ILE A 915 3.69 35.08 -8.28
C ILE A 915 3.45 35.56 -6.84
N LEU A 916 2.26 36.09 -6.56
CA LEU A 916 1.89 36.56 -5.21
C LEU A 916 0.47 36.14 -4.82
N GLY A 917 0.34 35.39 -3.72
CA GLY A 917 -0.94 35.17 -3.05
C GLY A 917 -0.97 35.86 -1.70
N LEU A 918 -1.89 36.80 -1.51
CA LEU A 918 -1.96 37.64 -0.33
C LEU A 918 -3.39 37.67 0.22
N SER A 919 -3.52 37.75 1.54
CA SER A 919 -4.74 38.27 2.16
C SER A 919 -4.43 39.51 2.99
N THR A 920 -5.31 40.50 2.99
CA THR A 920 -5.11 41.74 3.75
C THR A 920 -6.43 42.29 4.29
N VAL A 921 -6.36 43.08 5.36
CA VAL A 921 -7.52 43.71 6.02
C VAL A 921 -7.42 45.22 5.77
N GLY A 922 -8.42 45.79 5.11
CA GLY A 922 -8.45 47.22 4.76
C GLY A 922 -7.57 47.56 3.54
N VAL A 923 -8.19 48.10 2.50
CA VAL A 923 -7.56 48.31 1.18
C VAL A 923 -6.72 49.59 1.14
N GLU A 924 -7.13 50.63 1.85
CA GLU A 924 -6.67 52.01 1.60
C GLU A 924 -5.17 52.25 1.90
N ASP A 925 -4.59 51.64 2.94
CA ASP A 925 -3.18 51.86 3.33
C ASP A 925 -2.16 51.00 2.53
N HIS A 926 -2.64 50.06 1.71
CA HIS A 926 -1.80 49.03 1.10
C HIS A 926 -1.87 48.97 -0.44
N LEU A 927 -2.85 49.68 -1.03
CA LEU A 927 -3.04 49.79 -2.48
C LEU A 927 -1.79 50.23 -3.22
N ASP A 928 -1.08 51.26 -2.74
CA ASP A 928 0.12 51.78 -3.42
C ASP A 928 1.21 50.71 -3.60
N THR A 929 1.40 49.86 -2.59
CA THR A 929 2.39 48.77 -2.67
C THR A 929 1.93 47.67 -3.60
N ILE A 930 0.65 47.31 -3.54
CA ILE A 930 0.06 46.29 -4.40
C ILE A 930 0.11 46.74 -5.87
N MET A 931 -0.30 47.97 -6.16
CA MET A 931 -0.22 48.58 -7.49
C MET A 931 1.24 48.66 -7.98
N TYR A 932 2.17 49.08 -7.12
CA TYR A 932 3.59 49.09 -7.46
C TYR A 932 4.12 47.71 -7.86
N LEU A 933 3.77 46.65 -7.10
CA LEU A 933 4.20 45.29 -7.42
C LEU A 933 3.55 44.77 -8.71
N GLN A 934 2.28 45.10 -8.93
CA GLN A 934 1.54 44.75 -10.14
C GLN A 934 2.13 45.39 -11.40
N GLU A 935 2.52 46.67 -11.34
CA GLU A 935 3.12 47.38 -12.49
C GLU A 935 4.54 46.92 -12.82
N LYS A 936 5.28 46.34 -11.85
CA LYS A 936 6.71 46.08 -11.96
C LYS A 936 7.07 44.67 -12.41
N SER A 937 6.47 43.64 -11.80
CA SER A 937 7.00 42.28 -11.94
C SER A 937 5.97 41.15 -11.80
N LEU A 938 4.80 41.39 -11.20
CA LEU A 938 3.82 40.31 -11.00
C LEU A 938 3.15 39.88 -12.31
N LYS A 939 3.15 38.57 -12.55
CA LYS A 939 2.48 37.92 -13.69
C LYS A 939 1.23 37.16 -13.27
N ARG A 940 1.24 36.54 -12.08
CA ARG A 940 0.08 35.84 -11.49
C ARG A 940 -0.10 36.31 -10.06
N PHE A 941 -1.30 36.73 -9.68
CA PHE A 941 -1.55 37.13 -8.30
C PHE A 941 -3.00 36.91 -7.88
N THR A 942 -3.18 36.63 -6.59
CA THR A 942 -4.47 36.54 -5.92
C THR A 942 -4.41 37.38 -4.66
N ILE A 943 -5.30 38.36 -4.52
CA ILE A 943 -5.34 39.24 -3.35
C ILE A 943 -6.75 39.19 -2.77
N ASN A 944 -6.87 38.60 -1.59
CA ASN A 944 -8.13 38.54 -0.86
C ASN A 944 -8.19 39.67 0.16
N VAL A 945 -9.21 40.52 0.06
CA VAL A 945 -9.44 41.60 1.01
C VAL A 945 -10.55 41.21 1.97
N TYR A 946 -10.28 41.28 3.27
CA TYR A 946 -11.31 41.12 4.30
C TYR A 946 -12.00 42.47 4.57
N GLY A 947 -13.33 42.51 4.47
CA GLY A 947 -14.15 43.64 4.92
C GLY A 947 -14.23 43.72 6.45
N ALA A 948 -14.67 44.86 7.00
CA ALA A 948 -14.77 45.11 8.44
C ALA A 948 -15.71 44.14 9.21
N SER A 949 -16.48 43.31 8.51
CA SER A 949 -17.35 42.25 9.07
C SER A 949 -16.87 40.81 8.84
N GLY A 950 -15.71 40.60 8.20
CA GLY A 950 -15.16 39.25 7.96
C GLY A 950 -15.65 38.54 6.69
N ASP A 951 -16.49 39.19 5.86
CA ASP A 951 -16.88 38.68 4.55
C ASP A 951 -15.89 39.10 3.44
N PHE A 952 -15.70 38.22 2.45
CA PHE A 952 -14.86 38.45 1.26
C PHE A 952 -15.54 39.44 0.30
N ILE A 953 -14.79 40.44 -0.19
CA ILE A 953 -15.21 41.32 -1.30
C ILE A 953 -14.54 40.87 -2.59
#